data_AF-A0A925AQH4-F1
#
_entry.id   AF-A0A925AQH4-F1
#
_cell.length_a   1.000
_cell.length_b   1.000
_cell.length_c   1.000
_cell.angle_alpha   90.00
_cell.angle_beta   90.00
_cell.angle_gamma   90.00
#
_symmetry.space_group_name_H-M   'P 1'
#
loop_
_entity.id
_entity.type
_entity.pdbx_description
1 polymer ?
#
loop_
_entity_poly.entity_id
_entity_poly.type
_entity_poly.pdbx_seq_one_letter_code
_entity_poly.pdbx_strand_id
1 'polypeptide(L)'
;MTKIKYSALRILLLACIASVSAVQAATITVTSSADTVVPNNGTITLREAITAINAGNDLGDPDITAQVPGVFGVNDTINFNIAGGGIQTISPTLALPVITKTVTIDGFTQPGASVNNPQISLSGLVAGGVVDGLALSNHSGSAIRGLAINDFGGNGITISGTGGSHTIAGNFIGTLANGTTAAGNGGHGVFISGVPNNIVGGSTPAARNVISANGQAGVFAGVQIRDSGATGNTIAGNLIGVDKNGTVALGNSTTSGFGISIFNGANGTTIGGTTPGSGNVISANGAGIGVQSANNTVIQGNLIGLNITGTAQLGNKFGVLINGSSAGSVIGGATPASRNVISGHTGTMLTTGYGIALGGCGANGSIVQGNYIGTDMAGTSAIANAIGVQISVDHHDATIGGTTPGTGNLIAFNTGPGVLTKADNVCGNDSVNNAILGNSIHSNGALGIDLNDDGVTANDVGDADAGVNKLQNYPILTSAVSGGASTVIGGTLNSTAGTTFRVEFFSNAGCDASGFGEGRTLIGFATVTTDGAGNGVINSTVGTAVAAGEVVTATATDPTNNTSEFSACRTVTILPSVTINQAGAQVDPTNTSPINFTVMFSSPVTGFDASDVSLAGSTVGGTLVAVVTGGPTTYNVAVSGMNGNGTVVATIPAAAVVEGNSASTSTDNTVTFSNVTPTVTINQAGTQSDPTAGSPINFTVVFSAPVTGFTGSDISFTGSTVGGTLVALVTGGPTTYNVA
;
A
#
# COMPACT_ATOMS: atom_id res chain seq x y z
N MET A 1 -24.49 -43.57 54.06
CA MET A 1 -24.65 -42.67 52.90
C MET A 1 -25.44 -41.45 53.35
N THR A 2 -24.73 -40.46 53.90
CA THR A 2 -25.34 -39.23 54.44
C THR A 2 -24.32 -38.13 54.22
N LYS A 3 -24.56 -37.29 53.21
CA LYS A 3 -23.99 -35.94 52.96
C LYS A 3 -24.14 -35.68 51.46
N ILE A 4 -25.14 -34.87 51.09
CA ILE A 4 -25.25 -33.93 49.94
C ILE A 4 -26.71 -33.45 49.97
N LYS A 5 -27.06 -32.50 50.86
CA LYS A 5 -28.32 -31.72 50.80
C LYS A 5 -28.20 -30.33 51.48
N TYR A 6 -27.00 -29.72 51.48
CA TYR A 6 -26.79 -28.40 52.11
C TYR A 6 -25.93 -27.41 51.30
N SER A 7 -25.89 -27.52 49.96
CA SER A 7 -25.23 -26.50 49.11
C SER A 7 -26.19 -25.66 48.25
N ALA A 8 -27.41 -26.13 47.97
CA ALA A 8 -28.35 -25.42 47.11
C ALA A 8 -29.14 -24.30 47.82
N LEU A 9 -29.23 -24.30 49.15
CA LEU A 9 -30.03 -23.32 49.90
C LEU A 9 -29.25 -22.04 50.27
N ARG A 10 -27.91 -22.03 50.17
CA ARG A 10 -27.09 -20.81 50.35
C ARG A 10 -26.91 -19.99 49.07
N ILE A 11 -27.15 -20.57 47.90
CA ILE A 11 -27.09 -19.85 46.61
C ILE A 11 -28.43 -19.19 46.31
N LEU A 12 -29.55 -19.74 46.79
CA LEU A 12 -30.87 -19.11 46.61
C LEU A 12 -31.16 -17.98 47.62
N LEU A 13 -30.46 -17.93 48.76
CA LEU A 13 -30.60 -16.86 49.76
C LEU A 13 -29.63 -15.68 49.53
N LEU A 14 -28.65 -15.82 48.62
CA LEU A 14 -27.81 -14.70 48.15
C LEU A 14 -28.34 -14.04 46.86
N ALA A 15 -29.38 -14.62 46.23
CA ALA A 15 -30.00 -14.10 45.02
C ALA A 15 -31.23 -13.20 45.28
N CYS A 16 -31.58 -12.94 46.54
CA CYS A 16 -32.78 -12.15 46.91
C CYS A 16 -32.47 -10.77 47.52
N ILE A 17 -31.21 -10.32 47.56
CA ILE A 17 -30.86 -8.94 47.91
C ILE A 17 -29.68 -8.49 47.03
N ALA A 18 -30.02 -7.90 45.88
CA ALA A 18 -29.33 -6.81 45.18
C ALA A 18 -29.76 -6.76 43.70
N SER A 19 -31.07 -6.77 43.41
CA SER A 19 -31.55 -5.88 42.35
C SER A 19 -31.44 -4.47 42.92
N VAL A 20 -30.23 -3.91 42.92
CA VAL A 20 -30.10 -2.46 43.01
C VAL A 20 -30.74 -1.99 41.71
N SER A 21 -31.99 -1.57 41.78
CA SER A 21 -32.63 -0.81 40.71
C SER A 21 -31.64 0.29 40.37
N ALA A 22 -31.04 0.22 39.18
CA ALA A 22 -30.14 1.26 38.72
C ALA A 22 -30.91 2.58 38.84
N VAL A 23 -30.42 3.47 39.69
CA VAL A 23 -31.04 4.77 39.87
C VAL A 23 -30.96 5.47 38.52
N GLN A 24 -32.12 5.82 37.97
CA GLN A 24 -32.21 6.49 36.67
C GLN A 24 -31.53 7.87 36.79
N ALA A 25 -30.57 8.14 35.91
CA ALA A 25 -29.91 9.43 35.83
C ALA A 25 -30.87 10.54 35.39
N ALA A 26 -30.58 11.79 35.73
CA ALA A 26 -31.47 12.90 35.41
C ALA A 26 -31.62 13.08 33.89
N THR A 27 -32.86 13.16 33.40
CA THR A 27 -33.18 13.48 32.01
C THR A 27 -34.09 14.71 31.98
N ILE A 28 -33.57 15.82 31.47
CA ILE A 28 -34.32 17.07 31.29
C ILE A 28 -34.66 17.23 29.80
N THR A 29 -35.92 17.47 29.48
CA THR A 29 -36.36 17.69 28.09
C THR A 29 -36.64 19.18 27.87
N VAL A 30 -35.87 19.80 26.98
CA VAL A 30 -36.08 21.16 26.49
C VAL A 30 -37.35 21.20 25.63
N THR A 31 -38.29 22.08 25.97
CA THR A 31 -39.60 22.23 25.31
C THR A 31 -39.83 23.60 24.68
N SER A 32 -38.91 24.55 24.88
CA SER A 32 -38.99 25.89 24.30
C SER A 32 -37.68 26.32 23.63
N SER A 33 -37.81 27.09 22.56
CA SER A 33 -36.69 27.72 21.87
C SER A 33 -36.27 29.08 22.45
N ALA A 34 -36.94 29.53 23.52
CA ALA A 34 -36.60 30.76 24.22
C ALA A 34 -35.25 30.64 24.95
N ASP A 35 -34.69 31.80 25.33
CA ASP A 35 -33.46 31.93 26.10
C ASP A 35 -33.73 32.62 27.45
N THR A 36 -34.45 31.95 28.34
CA THR A 36 -34.87 32.49 29.64
C THR A 36 -34.45 31.58 30.78
N VAL A 37 -34.52 32.08 32.02
CA VAL A 37 -34.36 31.30 33.26
C VAL A 37 -35.52 31.58 34.21
N VAL A 38 -36.75 31.53 33.68
CA VAL A 38 -37.96 31.96 34.39
C VAL A 38 -38.68 30.70 34.89
N PRO A 39 -38.62 30.37 36.19
CA PRO A 39 -39.26 29.16 36.70
C PRO A 39 -40.78 29.20 36.55
N ASN A 40 -41.40 28.03 36.41
CA ASN A 40 -42.86 27.85 36.39
C ASN A 40 -43.59 28.67 35.32
N ASN A 41 -43.00 28.75 34.12
CA ASN A 41 -43.61 29.38 32.95
C ASN A 41 -44.27 28.35 32.01
N GLY A 42 -44.18 27.06 32.33
CA GLY A 42 -44.76 25.95 31.56
C GLY A 42 -43.85 25.42 30.45
N THR A 43 -42.62 25.92 30.35
CA THR A 43 -41.64 25.48 29.36
C THR A 43 -40.24 25.39 29.96
N ILE A 44 -39.38 24.59 29.35
CA ILE A 44 -37.98 24.46 29.75
C ILE A 44 -37.11 24.81 28.56
N THR A 45 -36.20 25.76 28.76
CA THR A 45 -35.20 26.20 27.80
C THR A 45 -33.90 25.42 27.95
N LEU A 46 -33.04 25.47 26.93
CA LEU A 46 -31.70 24.88 27.02
C LEU A 46 -30.86 25.51 28.15
N ARG A 47 -31.03 26.81 28.40
CA ARG A 47 -30.32 27.52 29.48
C ARG A 47 -30.72 26.99 30.85
N GLU A 48 -32.02 26.81 31.10
CA GLU A 48 -32.53 26.21 32.34
C GLU A 48 -31.99 24.80 32.53
N ALA A 49 -32.06 23.96 31.49
CA ALA A 49 -31.56 22.59 31.54
C ALA A 49 -30.07 22.52 31.90
N ILE A 50 -29.20 23.28 31.23
CA ILE A 50 -27.75 23.31 31.54
C ILE A 50 -27.52 23.82 32.97
N THR A 51 -28.26 24.84 33.41
CA THR A 51 -28.11 25.42 34.76
C THR A 51 -28.46 24.40 35.84
N ALA A 52 -29.55 23.65 35.68
CA ALA A 52 -29.97 22.59 36.59
C ALA A 52 -28.97 21.43 36.63
N ILE A 53 -28.50 20.96 35.47
CA ILE A 53 -27.47 19.92 35.39
C ILE A 53 -26.21 20.36 36.15
N ASN A 54 -25.70 21.57 35.90
CA ASN A 54 -24.53 22.09 36.60
C ASN A 54 -24.74 22.18 38.12
N ALA A 55 -25.93 22.61 38.56
CA ALA A 55 -26.30 22.63 39.98
C ALA A 55 -26.37 21.22 40.60
N GLY A 56 -26.70 20.20 39.79
CA GLY A 56 -26.94 18.83 40.24
C GLY A 56 -28.26 18.68 41.00
N ASN A 57 -29.23 19.54 40.68
CA ASN A 57 -30.59 19.51 41.19
C ASN A 57 -31.51 20.28 40.22
N ASP A 58 -32.82 20.22 40.46
CA ASP A 58 -33.82 20.92 39.65
C ASP A 58 -33.94 22.42 39.98
N LEU A 59 -33.09 22.95 40.87
CA LEU A 59 -33.11 24.34 41.35
C LEU A 59 -34.47 24.78 41.95
N GLY A 60 -35.35 23.83 42.28
CA GLY A 60 -36.72 24.13 42.68
C GLY A 60 -37.59 24.72 41.56
N ASP A 61 -37.19 24.57 40.29
CA ASP A 61 -38.00 24.95 39.14
C ASP A 61 -39.13 23.93 38.92
N PRO A 62 -40.40 24.32 39.14
CA PRO A 62 -41.52 23.40 39.00
C PRO A 62 -41.66 22.78 37.61
N ASP A 63 -41.20 23.47 36.56
CA ASP A 63 -41.25 22.94 35.20
C ASP A 63 -40.30 21.74 35.05
N ILE A 64 -39.10 21.82 35.64
CA ILE A 64 -38.13 20.71 35.67
C ILE A 64 -38.58 19.61 36.62
N THR A 65 -39.03 19.96 37.83
CA THR A 65 -39.52 18.98 38.81
C THR A 65 -40.69 18.16 38.26
N ALA A 66 -41.60 18.79 37.50
CA ALA A 66 -42.74 18.13 36.87
C ALA A 66 -42.34 17.06 35.85
N GLN A 67 -41.13 17.12 35.27
CA GLN A 67 -40.62 16.08 34.38
C GLN A 67 -40.17 14.82 35.11
N VAL A 68 -40.05 14.85 36.44
CA VAL A 68 -39.53 13.75 37.27
C VAL A 68 -38.19 13.26 36.69
N PRO A 69 -37.17 14.14 36.61
CA PRO A 69 -36.01 13.91 35.76
C PRO A 69 -35.22 12.66 36.14
N GLY A 70 -35.30 12.21 37.39
CA GLY A 70 -34.46 11.16 37.96
C GLY A 70 -33.47 11.75 38.95
N VAL A 71 -32.33 11.07 39.15
CA VAL A 71 -31.29 11.51 40.07
C VAL A 71 -30.14 12.12 39.29
N PHE A 72 -29.86 13.39 39.59
CA PHE A 72 -28.74 14.14 39.03
C PHE A 72 -27.40 13.50 39.42
N GLY A 73 -26.49 13.41 38.45
CA GLY A 73 -25.24 12.69 38.61
C GLY A 73 -24.31 12.82 37.40
N VAL A 74 -23.61 11.74 37.07
CA VAL A 74 -22.56 11.73 36.04
C VAL A 74 -23.02 11.20 34.68
N ASN A 75 -24.30 10.84 34.53
CA ASN A 75 -24.89 10.31 33.29
C ASN A 75 -26.16 11.07 32.90
N ASP A 76 -26.23 12.34 33.30
CA ASP A 76 -27.42 13.14 33.05
C ASP A 76 -27.58 13.43 31.55
N THR A 77 -28.81 13.66 31.12
CA THR A 77 -29.16 13.84 29.71
C THR A 77 -30.04 15.06 29.52
N ILE A 78 -29.77 15.83 28.47
CA ILE A 78 -30.63 16.89 27.96
C ILE A 78 -31.21 16.43 26.62
N ASN A 79 -32.52 16.24 26.60
CA ASN A 79 -33.32 15.91 25.42
C ASN A 79 -34.04 17.15 24.88
N PHE A 80 -34.63 17.03 23.70
CA PHE A 80 -35.41 18.08 23.05
C PHE A 80 -36.76 17.54 22.59
N ASN A 81 -37.82 18.31 22.86
CA ASN A 81 -39.17 18.10 22.35
C ASN A 81 -39.87 19.45 22.22
N ILE A 82 -39.24 20.37 21.47
CA ILE A 82 -39.79 21.70 21.23
C ILE A 82 -40.95 21.57 20.25
N ALA A 83 -42.10 22.14 20.62
CA ALA A 83 -43.31 22.04 19.83
C ALA A 83 -43.19 22.82 18.51
N GLY A 84 -43.51 22.17 17.40
CA GLY A 84 -43.44 22.76 16.07
C GLY A 84 -43.02 21.73 15.02
N GLY A 85 -43.28 22.04 13.74
CA GLY A 85 -42.71 21.30 12.62
C GLY A 85 -41.41 21.94 12.13
N GLY A 86 -40.54 21.15 11.49
CA GLY A 86 -39.29 21.64 10.91
C GLY A 86 -38.21 21.98 11.95
N ILE A 87 -37.23 22.80 11.52
CA ILE A 87 -36.07 23.17 12.35
C ILE A 87 -36.49 24.09 13.50
N GLN A 88 -36.14 23.69 14.72
CA GLN A 88 -36.33 24.48 15.93
C GLN A 88 -35.07 25.27 16.21
N THR A 89 -35.16 26.60 16.16
CA THR A 89 -34.00 27.49 16.31
C THR A 89 -33.97 28.11 17.71
N ILE A 90 -32.97 27.74 18.50
CA ILE A 90 -32.66 28.33 19.80
C ILE A 90 -31.68 29.47 19.54
N SER A 91 -32.02 30.69 19.96
CA SER A 91 -31.21 31.89 19.74
C SER A 91 -30.78 32.50 21.07
N PRO A 92 -29.65 32.06 21.67
CA PRO A 92 -29.15 32.66 22.89
C PRO A 92 -28.87 34.15 22.70
N THR A 93 -29.26 34.94 23.69
CA THR A 93 -29.05 36.40 23.75
C THR A 93 -27.73 36.79 24.43
N LEU A 94 -27.11 35.82 25.11
CA LEU A 94 -25.80 35.88 25.75
C LEU A 94 -25.23 34.45 25.84
N ALA A 95 -23.95 34.33 26.23
CA ALA A 95 -23.29 33.04 26.40
C ALA A 95 -24.13 32.06 27.23
N LEU A 96 -24.31 30.84 26.72
CA LEU A 96 -24.90 29.75 27.51
C LEU A 96 -23.99 29.42 28.70
N PRO A 97 -24.53 28.89 29.81
CA PRO A 97 -23.71 28.51 30.95
C PRO A 97 -22.67 27.47 30.54
N VAL A 98 -21.43 27.61 31.03
CA VAL A 98 -20.37 26.61 30.83
C VAL A 98 -20.82 25.29 31.46
N ILE A 99 -20.73 24.20 30.71
CA ILE A 99 -21.04 22.85 31.20
C ILE A 99 -19.90 22.39 32.10
N THR A 100 -20.20 22.20 33.39
CA THR A 100 -19.24 21.83 34.44
C THR A 100 -19.50 20.46 35.05
N LYS A 101 -20.52 19.74 34.57
CA LYS A 101 -20.83 18.36 34.98
C LYS A 101 -21.10 17.50 33.76
N THR A 102 -20.85 16.21 33.90
CA THR A 102 -21.01 15.23 32.82
C THR A 102 -22.46 15.18 32.35
N VAL A 103 -22.66 15.39 31.05
CA VAL A 103 -23.98 15.43 30.44
C VAL A 103 -23.95 14.92 28.99
N THR A 104 -25.01 14.24 28.59
CA THR A 104 -25.31 14.01 27.17
C THR A 104 -26.33 15.04 26.70
N ILE A 105 -25.97 15.91 25.76
CA ILE A 105 -26.93 16.77 25.05
C ILE A 105 -27.28 16.07 23.74
N ASP A 106 -28.50 15.52 23.65
CA ASP A 106 -28.95 14.71 22.50
C ASP A 106 -30.03 15.39 21.67
N GLY A 107 -29.59 16.17 20.68
CA GLY A 107 -30.43 16.81 19.67
C GLY A 107 -31.20 15.83 18.78
N PHE A 108 -30.80 14.56 18.69
CA PHE A 108 -31.54 13.56 17.92
C PHE A 108 -32.87 13.16 18.56
N THR A 109 -33.12 13.60 19.80
CA THR A 109 -34.41 13.37 20.47
C THR A 109 -35.52 14.30 19.99
N GLN A 110 -35.17 15.42 19.34
CA GLN A 110 -36.16 16.33 18.76
C GLN A 110 -36.98 15.59 17.67
N PRO A 111 -38.32 15.68 17.70
CA PRO A 111 -39.16 15.18 16.61
C PRO A 111 -38.70 15.61 15.22
N GLY A 112 -38.58 14.64 14.30
CA GLY A 112 -38.08 14.84 12.93
C GLY A 112 -36.56 14.70 12.78
N ALA A 113 -35.80 14.64 13.87
CA ALA A 113 -34.37 14.42 13.81
C ALA A 113 -34.04 12.98 13.44
N SER A 114 -32.95 12.81 12.71
CA SER A 114 -32.37 11.52 12.38
C SER A 114 -30.88 11.68 12.11
N VAL A 115 -30.17 10.56 11.97
CA VAL A 115 -28.74 10.54 11.64
C VAL A 115 -28.45 11.44 10.43
N ASN A 116 -27.50 12.38 10.59
CA ASN A 116 -27.15 13.39 9.59
C ASN A 116 -28.30 14.34 9.18
N ASN A 117 -29.29 14.51 10.04
CA ASN A 117 -30.40 15.44 9.88
C ASN A 117 -30.80 16.04 11.25
N PRO A 118 -29.98 16.97 11.81
CA PRO A 118 -30.35 17.65 13.04
C PRO A 118 -31.61 18.48 12.85
N GLN A 119 -32.45 18.58 13.87
CA GLN A 119 -33.64 19.47 13.88
C GLN A 119 -33.55 20.59 14.91
N ILE A 120 -32.49 20.61 15.71
CA ILE A 120 -32.19 21.72 16.62
C ILE A 120 -31.08 22.56 15.99
N SER A 121 -31.36 23.85 15.77
CA SER A 121 -30.36 24.85 15.39
C SER A 121 -30.09 25.75 16.58
N LEU A 122 -28.90 25.66 17.15
CA LEU A 122 -28.38 26.61 18.12
C LEU A 122 -27.66 27.72 17.35
N SER A 123 -28.28 28.90 17.27
CA SER A 123 -27.80 30.02 16.45
C SER A 123 -27.32 31.18 17.32
N GLY A 124 -26.08 31.61 17.08
CA GLY A 124 -25.41 32.71 17.78
C GLY A 124 -25.68 34.10 17.22
N LEU A 125 -26.58 34.24 16.24
CA LEU A 125 -26.82 35.48 15.49
C LEU A 125 -27.08 36.71 16.39
N VAL A 126 -27.65 36.49 17.58
CA VAL A 126 -27.95 37.54 18.57
C VAL A 126 -27.22 37.35 19.91
N ALA A 127 -26.26 36.43 19.99
CA ALA A 127 -25.56 36.08 21.23
C ALA A 127 -24.45 37.08 21.61
N GLY A 128 -23.94 37.84 20.64
CA GLY A 128 -22.82 38.78 20.80
C GLY A 128 -21.53 38.33 20.09
N GLY A 129 -20.61 39.27 19.87
CA GLY A 129 -19.52 39.12 18.89
C GLY A 129 -18.38 38.14 19.21
N VAL A 130 -18.28 37.61 20.43
CA VAL A 130 -17.20 36.66 20.84
C VAL A 130 -17.74 35.54 21.73
N VAL A 131 -19.02 35.21 21.55
CA VAL A 131 -19.67 34.17 22.35
C VAL A 131 -19.48 32.82 21.67
N ASP A 132 -19.05 31.82 22.44
CA ASP A 132 -19.00 30.43 22.01
C ASP A 132 -20.41 29.79 22.06
N GLY A 133 -20.66 28.81 21.19
CA GLY A 133 -21.93 28.08 21.16
C GLY A 133 -22.15 27.25 22.42
N LEU A 134 -21.30 26.24 22.64
CA LEU A 134 -21.27 25.44 23.86
C LEU A 134 -19.86 25.37 24.42
N ALA A 135 -19.72 25.50 25.73
CA ALA A 135 -18.44 25.41 26.42
C ALA A 135 -18.45 24.30 27.47
N LEU A 136 -17.48 23.40 27.42
CA LEU A 136 -17.26 22.33 28.39
C LEU A 136 -15.98 22.63 29.18
N SER A 137 -16.06 22.54 30.51
CA SER A 137 -14.90 22.79 31.37
C SER A 137 -14.93 21.97 32.66
N ASN A 138 -13.75 21.57 33.15
CA ASN A 138 -13.55 21.02 34.50
C ASN A 138 -14.36 19.74 34.83
N HIS A 139 -14.63 18.90 33.83
CA HIS A 139 -15.30 17.61 33.99
C HIS A 139 -14.92 16.65 32.86
N SER A 140 -15.39 15.39 32.91
CA SER A 140 -15.09 14.39 31.88
C SER A 140 -16.35 13.72 31.35
N GLY A 141 -16.29 13.14 30.16
CA GLY A 141 -17.29 12.15 29.69
C GLY A 141 -18.57 12.70 29.07
N SER A 142 -18.72 14.02 28.92
CA SER A 142 -19.90 14.60 28.24
C SER A 142 -19.96 14.26 26.75
N ALA A 143 -21.18 14.17 26.22
CA ALA A 143 -21.44 13.96 24.81
C ALA A 143 -22.35 15.06 24.25
N ILE A 144 -21.94 15.67 23.13
CA ILE A 144 -22.75 16.67 22.41
C ILE A 144 -23.08 16.09 21.04
N ARG A 145 -24.37 15.92 20.73
CA ARG A 145 -24.79 15.27 19.48
C ARG A 145 -26.10 15.78 18.90
N GLY A 146 -26.20 15.66 17.57
CA GLY A 146 -27.43 15.93 16.82
C GLY A 146 -27.87 17.39 16.75
N LEU A 147 -26.93 18.34 16.92
CA LEU A 147 -27.20 19.78 16.86
C LEU A 147 -26.64 20.40 15.59
N ALA A 148 -27.32 21.42 15.06
CA ALA A 148 -26.69 22.42 14.20
C ALA A 148 -26.23 23.60 15.07
N ILE A 149 -24.96 24.01 14.99
CA ILE A 149 -24.35 25.07 15.81
C ILE A 149 -23.71 26.09 14.85
N ASN A 150 -24.29 27.28 14.76
CA ASN A 150 -23.97 28.26 13.72
C ASN A 150 -24.04 29.71 14.22
N ASP A 151 -23.49 30.62 13.41
CA ASP A 151 -23.57 32.07 13.58
C ASP A 151 -23.06 32.64 14.92
N PHE A 152 -22.30 31.85 15.70
CA PHE A 152 -21.64 32.36 16.91
C PHE A 152 -20.46 33.25 16.54
N GLY A 153 -20.25 34.34 17.28
CA GLY A 153 -19.06 35.19 17.08
C GLY A 153 -17.74 34.53 17.52
N GLY A 154 -17.81 33.59 18.48
CA GLY A 154 -16.69 32.77 18.94
C GLY A 154 -16.62 31.40 18.27
N ASN A 155 -16.19 30.39 19.03
CA ASN A 155 -16.12 29.01 18.57
C ASN A 155 -17.51 28.35 18.58
N GLY A 156 -17.72 27.34 17.73
CA GLY A 156 -18.92 26.51 17.81
C GLY A 156 -18.99 25.74 19.13
N ILE A 157 -17.93 24.98 19.43
CA ILE A 157 -17.78 24.24 20.69
C ILE A 157 -16.37 24.45 21.26
N THR A 158 -16.29 24.82 22.53
CA THR A 158 -15.03 24.95 23.29
C THR A 158 -14.93 23.87 24.36
N ILE A 159 -13.77 23.21 24.46
CA ILE A 159 -13.40 22.25 25.50
C ILE A 159 -12.11 22.73 26.16
N SER A 160 -12.17 23.04 27.47
CA SER A 160 -11.06 23.64 28.20
C SER A 160 -11.02 23.24 29.68
N GLY A 161 -10.01 23.71 30.42
CA GLY A 161 -9.89 23.41 31.84
C GLY A 161 -9.32 22.03 32.12
N THR A 162 -9.83 21.34 33.14
CA THR A 162 -9.42 19.98 33.52
C THR A 162 -10.48 18.92 33.20
N GLY A 163 -10.09 17.65 33.09
CA GLY A 163 -11.01 16.55 32.74
C GLY A 163 -11.31 16.50 31.24
N GLY A 164 -11.45 15.29 30.69
CA GLY A 164 -11.47 15.06 29.24
C GLY A 164 -12.38 13.89 28.84
N SER A 165 -12.05 13.19 27.76
CA SER A 165 -12.90 12.11 27.24
C SER A 165 -14.31 12.56 26.83
N HIS A 166 -14.46 13.79 26.34
CA HIS A 166 -15.70 14.27 25.76
C HIS A 166 -15.90 13.74 24.34
N THR A 167 -17.16 13.57 23.93
CA THR A 167 -17.52 13.13 22.58
C THR A 167 -18.35 14.19 21.87
N ILE A 168 -17.86 14.67 20.73
CA ILE A 168 -18.58 15.57 19.84
C ILE A 168 -18.97 14.76 18.60
N ALA A 169 -20.25 14.45 18.42
CA ALA A 169 -20.70 13.45 17.44
C ALA A 169 -21.98 13.85 16.71
N GLY A 170 -22.03 13.70 15.39
CA GLY A 170 -23.27 13.89 14.62
C GLY A 170 -23.78 15.34 14.56
N ASN A 171 -22.91 16.33 14.82
CA ASN A 171 -23.28 17.75 14.81
C ASN A 171 -22.95 18.42 13.46
N PHE A 172 -23.72 19.44 13.09
CA PHE A 172 -23.44 20.33 11.97
C PHE A 172 -22.94 21.67 12.52
N ILE A 173 -21.64 21.92 12.43
CA ILE A 173 -20.95 23.05 13.05
C ILE A 173 -20.49 24.03 11.96
N GLY A 174 -21.09 25.22 11.94
CA GLY A 174 -20.86 26.28 10.96
C GLY A 174 -21.71 26.19 9.68
N THR A 175 -22.74 25.33 9.69
CA THR A 175 -23.77 25.29 8.64
C THR A 175 -25.16 25.41 9.25
N LEU A 176 -26.14 25.77 8.43
CA LEU A 176 -27.54 25.60 8.81
C LEU A 176 -27.87 24.11 8.98
N ALA A 177 -28.99 23.79 9.64
CA ALA A 177 -29.40 22.40 9.89
C ALA A 177 -29.61 21.56 8.61
N ASN A 178 -29.72 22.19 7.43
CA ASN A 178 -29.75 21.49 6.14
C ASN A 178 -28.38 20.89 5.75
N GLY A 179 -27.28 21.31 6.39
CA GLY A 179 -25.91 20.86 6.15
C GLY A 179 -25.30 21.26 4.80
N THR A 180 -25.97 22.11 4.03
CA THR A 180 -25.55 22.53 2.68
C THR A 180 -25.42 24.05 2.54
N THR A 181 -25.94 24.82 3.49
CA THR A 181 -25.83 26.28 3.53
C THR A 181 -24.84 26.69 4.61
N ALA A 182 -23.84 27.50 4.25
CA ALA A 182 -22.87 28.07 5.18
C ALA A 182 -23.56 29.03 6.18
N ALA A 183 -23.20 28.89 7.46
CA ALA A 183 -23.59 29.75 8.57
C ALA A 183 -22.49 29.68 9.64
N GLY A 184 -21.29 30.06 9.22
CA GLY A 184 -20.04 29.79 9.95
C GLY A 184 -19.98 30.49 11.31
N ASN A 185 -19.38 29.82 12.29
CA ASN A 185 -18.98 30.49 13.53
C ASN A 185 -17.75 31.38 13.25
N GLY A 186 -17.57 32.46 14.01
CA GLY A 186 -16.53 33.45 13.82
C GLY A 186 -15.13 32.96 14.18
N GLY A 187 -15.03 32.01 15.11
CA GLY A 187 -13.81 31.31 15.52
C GLY A 187 -13.69 29.90 14.92
N HIS A 188 -13.20 28.96 15.74
CA HIS A 188 -13.08 27.55 15.36
C HIS A 188 -14.44 26.86 15.34
N GLY A 189 -14.58 25.78 14.55
CA GLY A 189 -15.74 24.89 14.70
C GLY A 189 -15.71 24.20 16.06
N VAL A 190 -14.64 23.45 16.32
CA VAL A 190 -14.36 22.80 17.60
C VAL A 190 -12.97 23.21 18.09
N PHE A 191 -12.88 23.67 19.33
CA PHE A 191 -11.65 24.13 19.96
C PHE A 191 -11.36 23.35 21.25
N ILE A 192 -10.21 22.68 21.33
CA ILE A 192 -9.77 21.89 22.47
C ILE A 192 -8.44 22.46 22.98
N SER A 193 -8.41 22.94 24.21
CA SER A 193 -7.25 23.63 24.80
C SER A 193 -6.85 22.95 26.12
N GLY A 194 -5.73 22.22 26.11
CA GLY A 194 -5.15 21.60 27.29
C GLY A 194 -5.92 20.38 27.84
N VAL A 195 -6.86 19.81 27.07
CA VAL A 195 -7.74 18.72 27.55
C VAL A 195 -7.50 17.40 26.80
N PRO A 196 -7.29 16.27 27.50
CA PRO A 196 -6.93 15.01 26.85
C PRO A 196 -8.13 14.12 26.45
N ASN A 197 -7.85 13.15 25.58
CA ASN A 197 -8.70 11.98 25.26
C ASN A 197 -10.08 12.28 24.67
N ASN A 198 -10.33 13.47 24.14
CA ASN A 198 -11.61 13.79 23.51
C ASN A 198 -11.72 13.16 22.12
N ILE A 199 -12.97 12.91 21.71
CA ILE A 199 -13.31 12.35 20.41
C ILE A 199 -14.17 13.36 19.66
N VAL A 200 -13.69 13.81 18.50
CA VAL A 200 -14.45 14.58 17.52
C VAL A 200 -14.83 13.63 16.39
N GLY A 201 -16.06 13.15 16.40
CA GLY A 201 -16.63 12.27 15.40
C GLY A 201 -16.66 10.80 15.83
N GLY A 202 -16.43 9.89 14.87
CA GLY A 202 -16.38 8.44 15.06
C GLY A 202 -16.59 7.67 13.76
N SER A 203 -16.47 6.34 13.80
CA SER A 203 -16.53 5.47 12.61
C SER A 203 -17.92 5.24 12.02
N THR A 204 -18.99 5.73 12.68
CA THR A 204 -20.38 5.49 12.25
C THR A 204 -20.98 6.75 11.63
N PRO A 205 -21.97 6.61 10.71
CA PRO A 205 -22.70 7.77 10.20
C PRO A 205 -23.36 8.63 11.27
N ALA A 206 -23.77 8.06 12.41
CA ALA A 206 -24.36 8.81 13.53
C ALA A 206 -23.33 9.66 14.30
N ALA A 207 -22.05 9.30 14.23
CA ALA A 207 -20.97 10.03 14.89
C ALA A 207 -20.36 11.13 14.00
N ARG A 208 -20.54 11.06 12.68
CA ARG A 208 -19.98 12.00 11.69
C ARG A 208 -20.44 13.43 11.93
N ASN A 209 -19.51 14.33 12.27
CA ASN A 209 -19.80 15.76 12.25
C ASN A 209 -19.60 16.34 10.85
N VAL A 210 -20.32 17.41 10.56
CA VAL A 210 -20.06 18.32 9.44
C VAL A 210 -19.49 19.61 10.06
N ILE A 211 -18.24 19.95 9.76
CA ILE A 211 -17.54 21.10 10.37
C ILE A 211 -17.03 21.99 9.24
N SER A 212 -17.79 23.02 8.90
CA SER A 212 -17.64 23.74 7.64
C SER A 212 -17.95 25.23 7.81
N ALA A 213 -17.40 26.06 6.93
CA ALA A 213 -17.56 27.51 6.88
C ALA A 213 -17.13 28.31 8.12
N ASN A 214 -16.51 27.71 9.13
CA ASN A 214 -16.07 28.42 10.34
C ASN A 214 -14.84 29.30 10.07
N GLY A 215 -14.69 30.36 10.86
CA GLY A 215 -13.43 31.09 11.00
C GLY A 215 -13.01 31.94 9.81
N GLN A 216 -13.95 32.42 9.00
CA GLN A 216 -13.62 33.17 7.76
C GLN A 216 -12.93 34.51 8.02
N ALA A 217 -13.06 35.07 9.22
CA ALA A 217 -12.51 36.38 9.58
C ALA A 217 -11.11 36.35 10.21
N GLY A 218 -10.45 35.19 10.30
CA GLY A 218 -9.14 35.07 10.94
C GLY A 218 -8.39 33.78 10.62
N VAL A 219 -7.28 33.55 11.34
CA VAL A 219 -6.47 32.32 11.22
C VAL A 219 -7.03 31.29 12.20
N PHE A 220 -8.09 30.62 11.77
CA PHE A 220 -8.81 29.64 12.57
C PHE A 220 -8.80 28.27 11.90
N ALA A 221 -9.45 27.30 12.54
CA ALA A 221 -9.55 25.95 12.02
C ALA A 221 -10.97 25.39 12.17
N GLY A 222 -11.35 24.44 11.31
CA GLY A 222 -12.53 23.62 11.57
C GLY A 222 -12.43 22.94 12.94
N VAL A 223 -11.32 22.25 13.18
CA VAL A 223 -10.97 21.67 14.49
C VAL A 223 -9.58 22.12 14.91
N GLN A 224 -9.43 22.72 16.09
CA GLN A 224 -8.13 23.00 16.68
C GLN A 224 -7.96 22.26 18.01
N ILE A 225 -6.78 21.65 18.19
CA ILE A 225 -6.32 21.01 19.42
C ILE A 225 -4.99 21.64 19.79
N ARG A 226 -4.90 22.21 20.99
CA ARG A 226 -3.68 22.91 21.41
C ARG A 226 -3.33 22.72 22.87
N ASP A 227 -2.09 23.09 23.17
CA ASP A 227 -1.47 23.08 24.49
C ASP A 227 -1.12 21.67 24.99
N SER A 228 -0.08 21.57 25.81
CA SER A 228 0.55 20.29 26.19
C SER A 228 -0.34 19.32 26.97
N GLY A 229 -1.43 19.80 27.57
CA GLY A 229 -2.42 18.95 28.23
C GLY A 229 -3.35 18.21 27.26
N ALA A 230 -3.42 18.62 25.99
CA ALA A 230 -4.35 18.09 25.01
C ALA A 230 -3.85 16.81 24.32
N THR A 231 -3.51 15.79 25.10
CA THR A 231 -2.95 14.52 24.59
C THR A 231 -4.01 13.48 24.27
N GLY A 232 -3.71 12.55 23.35
CA GLY A 232 -4.57 11.39 23.08
C GLY A 232 -5.93 11.73 22.47
N ASN A 233 -6.11 12.92 21.92
CA ASN A 233 -7.35 13.33 21.25
C ASN A 233 -7.51 12.62 19.90
N THR A 234 -8.74 12.37 19.48
CA THR A 234 -9.06 11.71 18.22
C THR A 234 -10.04 12.53 17.39
N ILE A 235 -9.74 12.69 16.09
CA ILE A 235 -10.63 13.31 15.10
C ILE A 235 -10.92 12.25 14.03
N ALA A 236 -12.13 11.69 14.01
CA ALA A 236 -12.45 10.56 13.12
C ALA A 236 -13.80 10.70 12.41
N GLY A 237 -13.86 10.29 11.15
CA GLY A 237 -15.09 10.13 10.39
C GLY A 237 -15.87 11.42 10.13
N ASN A 238 -15.21 12.59 10.18
CA ASN A 238 -15.85 13.89 9.98
C ASN A 238 -15.82 14.31 8.51
N LEU A 239 -16.75 15.21 8.17
CA LEU A 239 -16.75 16.01 6.95
C LEU A 239 -16.30 17.42 7.30
N ILE A 240 -15.11 17.83 6.86
CA ILE A 240 -14.47 19.09 7.27
C ILE A 240 -14.22 19.96 6.04
N GLY A 241 -14.93 21.09 5.98
CA GLY A 241 -14.88 22.05 4.88
C GLY A 241 -15.71 21.66 3.65
N VAL A 242 -16.60 20.68 3.80
CA VAL A 242 -17.54 20.24 2.75
C VAL A 242 -18.98 20.20 3.29
N ASP A 243 -19.96 20.13 2.40
CA ASP A 243 -21.35 19.92 2.78
C ASP A 243 -21.60 18.54 3.39
N LYS A 244 -22.80 18.32 3.94
CA LYS A 244 -23.17 17.04 4.56
C LYS A 244 -23.10 15.83 3.64
N ASN A 245 -23.12 16.05 2.31
CA ASN A 245 -22.96 14.99 1.32
C ASN A 245 -21.49 14.74 0.96
N GLY A 246 -20.58 15.63 1.38
CA GLY A 246 -19.15 15.57 1.09
C GLY A 246 -18.81 15.81 -0.38
N THR A 247 -19.64 16.58 -1.08
CA THR A 247 -19.54 16.83 -2.53
C THR A 247 -19.38 18.30 -2.90
N VAL A 248 -19.82 19.22 -2.04
CA VAL A 248 -19.74 20.66 -2.28
C VAL A 248 -18.77 21.29 -1.29
N ALA A 249 -17.90 22.17 -1.79
CA ALA A 249 -16.95 22.94 -0.99
C ALA A 249 -17.68 23.96 -0.07
N LEU A 250 -17.40 23.89 1.23
CA LEU A 250 -17.85 24.82 2.27
C LEU A 250 -16.69 25.05 3.28
N GLY A 251 -15.52 25.41 2.76
CA GLY A 251 -14.25 25.44 3.49
C GLY A 251 -14.24 26.23 4.79
N ASN A 252 -13.45 25.78 5.78
CA ASN A 252 -13.13 26.59 6.96
C ASN A 252 -11.91 27.47 6.68
N SER A 253 -11.95 28.73 7.14
CA SER A 253 -10.85 29.70 7.10
C SER A 253 -10.03 29.62 5.80
N THR A 254 -10.70 29.85 4.68
CA THR A 254 -10.23 29.50 3.32
C THR A 254 -8.96 30.24 2.86
N THR A 255 -8.65 31.39 3.46
CA THR A 255 -7.49 32.22 3.10
C THR A 255 -6.19 31.80 3.78
N SER A 256 -6.22 31.59 5.10
CA SER A 256 -5.01 31.47 5.93
C SER A 256 -5.11 30.44 7.08
N GLY A 257 -6.24 29.77 7.26
CA GLY A 257 -6.43 28.82 8.35
C GLY A 257 -6.32 27.37 7.94
N PHE A 258 -7.00 26.49 8.69
CA PHE A 258 -6.84 25.04 8.60
C PHE A 258 -8.19 24.30 8.58
N GLY A 259 -8.24 23.09 8.01
CA GLY A 259 -9.31 22.14 8.31
C GLY A 259 -9.14 21.61 9.73
N ILE A 260 -7.95 21.08 10.02
CA ILE A 260 -7.52 20.59 11.33
C ILE A 260 -6.18 21.23 11.71
N SER A 261 -6.06 21.75 12.94
CA SER A 261 -4.82 22.30 13.49
C SER A 261 -4.45 21.64 14.82
N ILE A 262 -3.25 21.06 14.90
CA ILE A 262 -2.63 20.55 16.13
C ILE A 262 -1.47 21.47 16.49
N PHE A 263 -1.48 22.04 17.69
CA PHE A 263 -0.61 23.16 18.02
C PHE A 263 -0.02 23.08 19.43
N ASN A 264 1.18 23.63 19.63
CA ASN A 264 1.73 23.93 20.95
C ASN A 264 1.75 22.74 21.95
N GLY A 265 2.29 21.60 21.52
CA GLY A 265 2.52 20.44 22.38
C GLY A 265 1.35 19.49 22.56
N ALA A 266 0.27 19.61 21.77
CA ALA A 266 -0.87 18.69 21.76
C ALA A 266 -0.52 17.29 21.18
N ASN A 267 0.35 16.58 21.90
CA ASN A 267 1.03 15.37 21.44
C ASN A 267 0.10 14.15 21.36
N GLY A 268 0.40 13.22 20.45
CA GLY A 268 -0.30 11.94 20.38
C GLY A 268 -1.75 12.05 19.88
N THR A 269 -2.05 13.06 19.07
CA THR A 269 -3.38 13.19 18.43
C THR A 269 -3.51 12.19 17.27
N THR A 270 -4.68 11.56 17.15
CA THR A 270 -5.03 10.71 16.01
C THR A 270 -6.03 11.41 15.09
N ILE A 271 -5.73 11.52 13.81
CA ILE A 271 -6.58 12.07 12.76
C ILE A 271 -6.93 10.94 11.80
N GLY A 272 -8.16 10.47 11.89
CA GLY A 272 -8.69 9.36 11.13
C GLY A 272 -8.56 8.04 11.90
N GLY A 273 -8.11 6.99 11.22
CA GLY A 273 -7.84 5.69 11.81
C GLY A 273 -8.13 4.53 10.85
N THR A 274 -7.74 3.32 11.24
CA THR A 274 -7.86 2.10 10.40
C THR A 274 -9.22 1.42 10.47
N THR A 275 -10.10 1.83 11.39
CA THR A 275 -11.48 1.33 11.41
C THR A 275 -12.26 1.91 10.21
N PRO A 276 -12.96 1.09 9.41
CA PRO A 276 -13.79 1.60 8.31
C PRO A 276 -14.74 2.70 8.79
N GLY A 277 -14.78 3.81 8.07
CA GLY A 277 -15.55 5.00 8.43
C GLY A 277 -14.85 5.98 9.37
N SER A 278 -13.70 5.64 9.96
CA SER A 278 -12.90 6.60 10.77
C SER A 278 -12.15 7.63 9.93
N GLY A 279 -11.97 7.39 8.63
CA GLY A 279 -11.36 8.37 7.72
C GLY A 279 -12.14 9.68 7.62
N ASN A 280 -11.47 10.82 7.82
CA ASN A 280 -12.09 12.13 7.60
C ASN A 280 -12.04 12.52 6.12
N VAL A 281 -13.00 13.33 5.68
CA VAL A 281 -12.91 14.09 4.42
C VAL A 281 -12.54 15.53 4.78
N ILE A 282 -11.39 16.00 4.31
CA ILE A 282 -10.81 17.30 4.69
C ILE A 282 -10.49 18.08 3.42
N SER A 283 -11.40 18.97 3.04
CA SER A 283 -11.35 19.64 1.74
C SER A 283 -11.91 21.07 1.80
N ALA A 284 -11.56 21.85 0.79
CA ALA A 284 -11.83 23.27 0.58
C ALA A 284 -11.35 24.22 1.69
N ASN A 285 -10.51 23.77 2.62
CA ASN A 285 -9.99 24.62 3.69
C ASN A 285 -8.78 25.43 3.19
N GLY A 286 -8.22 26.29 4.05
CA GLY A 286 -6.87 26.83 3.87
C GLY A 286 -5.84 25.68 3.74
N ALA A 287 -5.07 25.38 4.77
CA ALA A 287 -4.41 24.07 4.84
C ALA A 287 -5.42 22.98 5.24
N GLY A 288 -5.24 21.74 4.78
CA GLY A 288 -6.07 20.61 5.20
C GLY A 288 -5.78 20.26 6.66
N ILE A 289 -4.58 19.73 6.93
CA ILE A 289 -4.09 19.39 8.27
C ILE A 289 -2.78 20.16 8.53
N GLY A 290 -2.71 20.87 9.65
CA GLY A 290 -1.48 21.51 10.13
C GLY A 290 -1.07 20.97 11.51
N VAL A 291 0.15 20.46 11.63
CA VAL A 291 0.76 20.04 12.91
C VAL A 291 1.96 20.94 13.19
N GLN A 292 1.91 21.71 14.27
CA GLN A 292 2.94 22.70 14.58
C GLN A 292 3.38 22.61 16.04
N SER A 293 4.66 22.30 16.24
CA SER A 293 5.25 22.03 17.56
C SER A 293 4.46 20.98 18.36
N ALA A 294 4.06 19.89 17.72
CA ALA A 294 3.35 18.77 18.35
C ALA A 294 3.88 17.44 17.83
N ASN A 295 4.09 16.50 18.75
CA ASN A 295 4.79 15.25 18.49
C ASN A 295 3.83 14.07 18.35
N ASN A 296 4.27 13.06 17.61
CA ASN A 296 3.63 11.75 17.53
C ASN A 296 2.16 11.82 17.05
N THR A 297 1.86 12.75 16.14
CA THR A 297 0.53 12.82 15.52
C THR A 297 0.39 11.69 14.49
N VAL A 298 -0.73 10.97 14.52
CA VAL A 298 -1.03 9.88 13.58
C VAL A 298 -2.13 10.33 12.62
N ILE A 299 -1.88 10.27 11.31
CA ILE A 299 -2.80 10.68 10.25
C ILE A 299 -3.05 9.47 9.35
N GLN A 300 -4.23 8.85 9.43
CA GLN A 300 -4.52 7.58 8.75
C GLN A 300 -5.93 7.51 8.16
N GLY A 301 -6.06 6.89 6.98
CA GLY A 301 -7.36 6.58 6.38
C GLY A 301 -8.13 7.80 5.85
N ASN A 302 -7.52 8.98 5.73
CA ASN A 302 -8.22 10.23 5.38
C ASN A 302 -8.26 10.48 3.86
N LEU A 303 -9.29 11.21 3.42
CA LEU A 303 -9.37 11.85 2.12
C LEU A 303 -9.11 13.34 2.25
N ILE A 304 -8.03 13.83 1.64
CA ILE A 304 -7.56 15.19 1.81
C ILE A 304 -7.51 15.85 0.44
N GLY A 305 -8.29 16.92 0.27
CA GLY A 305 -8.43 17.68 -1.00
C GLY A 305 -9.43 17.07 -2.00
N LEU A 306 -10.14 16.02 -1.62
CA LEU A 306 -11.09 15.29 -2.46
C LEU A 306 -12.52 15.37 -1.93
N ASN A 307 -13.49 15.02 -2.78
CA ASN A 307 -14.84 14.69 -2.34
C ASN A 307 -14.89 13.36 -1.56
N ILE A 308 -16.04 13.02 -0.97
CA ILE A 308 -16.22 11.81 -0.14
C ILE A 308 -15.97 10.49 -0.89
N THR A 309 -16.10 10.47 -2.22
CA THR A 309 -15.80 9.29 -3.04
C THR A 309 -14.33 9.18 -3.42
N GLY A 310 -13.53 10.23 -3.17
CA GLY A 310 -12.11 10.28 -3.52
C GLY A 310 -11.86 10.37 -5.03
N THR A 311 -12.81 10.87 -5.81
CA THR A 311 -12.75 10.87 -7.29
C THR A 311 -12.81 12.26 -7.91
N ALA A 312 -13.10 13.30 -7.14
CA ALA A 312 -13.13 14.67 -7.62
C ALA A 312 -12.35 15.60 -6.69
N GLN A 313 -11.61 16.54 -7.28
CA GLN A 313 -10.90 17.60 -6.56
C GLN A 313 -11.90 18.60 -5.97
N LEU A 314 -11.74 18.84 -4.68
CA LEU A 314 -12.28 20.03 -4.00
C LEU A 314 -11.15 20.95 -3.53
N GLY A 315 -9.95 20.39 -3.37
CA GLY A 315 -8.68 21.05 -3.06
C GLY A 315 -8.58 21.51 -1.61
N ASN A 316 -7.37 21.64 -1.09
CA ASN A 316 -7.03 22.60 -0.05
C ASN A 316 -5.88 23.46 -0.60
N LYS A 317 -5.47 24.53 0.08
CA LYS A 317 -4.23 25.24 -0.24
C LYS A 317 -3.00 24.35 -0.06
N PHE A 318 -2.98 23.58 1.02
CA PHE A 318 -1.97 22.56 1.34
C PHE A 318 -2.68 21.30 1.86
N GLY A 319 -2.19 20.10 1.57
CA GLY A 319 -2.78 18.87 2.09
C GLY A 319 -2.45 18.66 3.56
N VAL A 320 -1.24 18.20 3.83
CA VAL A 320 -0.69 18.02 5.18
C VAL A 320 0.55 18.89 5.35
N LEU A 321 0.59 19.70 6.41
CA LEU A 321 1.72 20.55 6.77
C LEU A 321 2.22 20.16 8.17
N ILE A 322 3.46 19.69 8.26
CA ILE A 322 4.19 19.48 9.52
C ILE A 322 5.20 20.63 9.65
N ASN A 323 5.16 21.37 10.76
CA ASN A 323 6.00 22.54 11.02
C ASN A 323 6.36 22.68 12.52
N GLY A 324 7.13 23.72 12.87
CA GLY A 324 7.65 23.95 14.21
C GLY A 324 8.64 22.85 14.63
N SER A 325 8.85 22.67 15.93
CA SER A 325 9.71 21.58 16.42
C SER A 325 8.90 20.29 16.64
N SER A 326 8.20 19.83 15.58
CA SER A 326 7.35 18.62 15.62
C SER A 326 8.16 17.37 15.29
N ALA A 327 8.04 16.32 16.11
CA ALA A 327 8.76 15.07 15.92
C ALA A 327 7.83 13.86 15.77
N GLY A 328 8.22 12.89 14.95
CA GLY A 328 7.64 11.54 14.96
C GLY A 328 6.21 11.43 14.42
N SER A 329 5.77 12.35 13.55
CA SER A 329 4.42 12.23 12.95
C SER A 329 4.35 11.07 11.97
N VAL A 330 3.26 10.30 11.99
CA VAL A 330 3.02 9.16 11.10
C VAL A 330 1.87 9.50 10.16
N ILE A 331 2.15 9.55 8.86
CA ILE A 331 1.21 9.83 7.79
C ILE A 331 1.03 8.54 6.98
N GLY A 332 -0.06 7.83 7.22
CA GLY A 332 -0.40 6.58 6.58
C GLY A 332 0.05 5.34 7.37
N GLY A 333 0.38 4.27 6.65
CA GLY A 333 0.87 3.01 7.21
C GLY A 333 0.80 1.86 6.19
N ALA A 334 1.34 0.69 6.56
CA ALA A 334 1.54 -0.44 5.66
C ALA A 334 0.25 -1.14 5.14
N THR A 335 -0.92 -0.78 5.64
CA THR A 335 -2.19 -1.42 5.26
C THR A 335 -3.06 -0.49 4.39
N PRO A 336 -3.93 -1.02 3.52
CA PRO A 336 -4.91 -0.19 2.81
C PRO A 336 -5.83 0.62 3.73
N ALA A 337 -6.10 0.14 4.95
CA ALA A 337 -6.94 0.84 5.92
C ALA A 337 -6.26 2.06 6.55
N SER A 338 -4.92 2.10 6.61
CA SER A 338 -4.16 3.24 7.11
C SER A 338 -3.89 4.29 6.04
N ARG A 339 -4.08 3.97 4.76
CA ARG A 339 -3.77 4.82 3.61
C ARG A 339 -4.55 6.14 3.63
N ASN A 340 -3.85 7.25 3.54
CA ASN A 340 -4.48 8.52 3.15
C ASN A 340 -4.46 8.65 1.63
N VAL A 341 -5.45 9.36 1.08
CA VAL A 341 -5.45 9.85 -0.30
C VAL A 341 -5.36 11.37 -0.26
N ILE A 342 -4.26 11.93 -0.80
CA ILE A 342 -3.85 13.33 -0.62
C ILE A 342 -3.62 13.95 -2.00
N SER A 343 -4.62 14.69 -2.48
CA SER A 343 -4.71 15.03 -3.91
C SER A 343 -5.43 16.34 -4.14
N GLY A 344 -5.21 16.97 -5.30
CA GLY A 344 -5.93 18.18 -5.70
C GLY A 344 -5.44 19.46 -5.03
N HIS A 345 -4.22 19.48 -4.50
CA HIS A 345 -3.60 20.68 -3.93
C HIS A 345 -2.80 21.40 -5.02
N THR A 346 -3.46 22.14 -5.90
CA THR A 346 -2.81 22.78 -7.06
C THR A 346 -2.39 24.23 -6.81
N GLY A 347 -2.73 24.79 -5.64
CA GLY A 347 -2.53 26.21 -5.33
C GLY A 347 -3.41 27.14 -6.18
N THR A 348 -3.53 28.39 -5.76
CA THR A 348 -4.03 29.49 -6.60
C THR A 348 -3.05 30.64 -6.53
N MET A 349 -2.50 31.03 -7.69
CA MET A 349 -1.80 32.29 -8.07
C MET A 349 -0.72 32.90 -7.14
N LEU A 350 -0.51 32.46 -5.89
CA LEU A 350 0.46 33.05 -4.94
C LEU A 350 1.15 32.05 -4.00
N THR A 351 0.77 30.76 -3.97
CA THR A 351 1.48 29.70 -3.20
C THR A 351 1.43 28.36 -3.92
N THR A 352 2.54 27.61 -3.92
CA THR A 352 2.66 26.25 -4.44
C THR A 352 1.82 25.27 -3.61
N GLY A 353 0.96 24.47 -4.23
CA GLY A 353 0.11 23.50 -3.53
C GLY A 353 0.82 22.17 -3.25
N TYR A 354 1.15 21.92 -1.99
CA TYR A 354 1.81 20.67 -1.58
C TYR A 354 0.79 19.60 -1.19
N GLY A 355 1.02 18.35 -1.60
CA GLY A 355 0.33 17.20 -1.02
C GLY A 355 0.71 17.05 0.45
N ILE A 356 2.00 16.82 0.71
CA ILE A 356 2.59 16.81 2.06
C ILE A 356 3.78 17.77 2.08
N ALA A 357 3.84 18.65 3.08
CA ALA A 357 4.98 19.51 3.35
C ALA A 357 5.52 19.21 4.75
N LEU A 358 6.78 18.78 4.82
CA LEU A 358 7.52 18.54 6.04
C LEU A 358 8.54 19.67 6.21
N GLY A 359 8.42 20.41 7.30
CA GLY A 359 9.34 21.51 7.61
C GLY A 359 9.37 21.84 9.09
N GLY A 360 10.14 22.87 9.42
CA GLY A 360 10.19 23.49 10.73
C GLY A 360 11.50 23.24 11.46
N CYS A 361 12.03 24.29 12.08
CA CYS A 361 13.28 24.21 12.83
C CYS A 361 13.22 23.13 13.91
N GLY A 362 14.02 22.08 13.75
CA GLY A 362 14.10 20.94 14.67
C GLY A 362 12.97 19.93 14.52
N ALA A 363 12.11 20.04 13.49
CA ALA A 363 11.19 18.97 13.15
C ALA A 363 11.95 17.76 12.62
N ASN A 364 11.57 16.55 13.02
CA ASN A 364 12.30 15.35 12.61
C ASN A 364 11.45 14.07 12.66
N GLY A 365 11.95 13.00 12.05
CA GLY A 365 11.43 11.65 12.26
C GLY A 365 10.01 11.44 11.71
N SER A 366 9.55 12.24 10.75
CA SER A 366 8.23 12.02 10.14
C SER A 366 8.26 10.76 9.28
N ILE A 367 7.21 9.96 9.34
CA ILE A 367 7.06 8.74 8.55
C ILE A 367 5.87 8.92 7.61
N VAL A 368 6.11 8.85 6.30
CA VAL A 368 5.08 8.93 5.25
C VAL A 368 5.03 7.58 4.54
N GLN A 369 3.99 6.77 4.76
CA GLN A 369 3.94 5.39 4.26
C GLN A 369 2.58 4.97 3.73
N GLY A 370 2.57 4.20 2.64
CA GLY A 370 1.38 3.54 2.10
C GLY A 370 0.29 4.48 1.60
N ASN A 371 0.60 5.77 1.39
CA ASN A 371 -0.34 6.79 0.93
C ASN A 371 -0.48 6.82 -0.59
N TYR A 372 -1.61 7.35 -1.06
CA TYR A 372 -1.83 7.73 -2.45
C TYR A 372 -1.77 9.26 -2.56
N ILE A 373 -0.84 9.78 -3.36
CA ILE A 373 -0.52 11.21 -3.43
C ILE A 373 -0.55 11.66 -4.89
N GLY A 374 -1.49 12.56 -5.22
CA GLY A 374 -1.69 13.11 -6.57
C GLY A 374 -2.65 12.32 -7.46
N THR A 375 -3.33 11.31 -6.89
CA THR A 375 -4.23 10.39 -7.60
C THR A 375 -5.64 10.34 -6.98
N ASP A 376 -6.59 9.74 -7.68
CA ASP A 376 -7.88 9.31 -7.12
C ASP A 376 -7.73 8.17 -6.08
N MET A 377 -8.85 7.81 -5.43
CA MET A 377 -8.95 6.73 -4.45
C MET A 377 -8.40 5.38 -4.97
N ALA A 378 -8.51 5.12 -6.27
CA ALA A 378 -8.09 3.87 -6.89
C ALA A 378 -6.59 3.83 -7.20
N GLY A 379 -5.90 4.97 -7.17
CA GLY A 379 -4.49 5.05 -7.57
C GLY A 379 -4.29 5.06 -9.09
N THR A 380 -5.33 5.40 -9.85
CA THR A 380 -5.34 5.23 -11.32
C THR A 380 -5.51 6.52 -12.10
N SER A 381 -6.21 7.52 -11.56
CA SER A 381 -6.51 8.77 -12.27
C SER A 381 -5.82 9.96 -11.64
N ALA A 382 -5.32 10.87 -12.46
CA ALA A 382 -4.67 12.09 -12.01
C ALA A 382 -5.64 13.02 -11.28
N ILE A 383 -5.30 13.37 -10.04
CA ILE A 383 -5.88 14.50 -9.29
C ILE A 383 -4.70 15.24 -8.65
N ALA A 384 -3.97 15.96 -9.51
CA ALA A 384 -2.62 16.43 -9.24
C ALA A 384 -2.51 17.32 -7.99
N ASN A 385 -1.41 17.16 -7.25
CA ASN A 385 -0.88 18.26 -6.43
C ASN A 385 0.15 19.06 -7.25
N ALA A 386 0.58 20.22 -6.75
CA ALA A 386 1.72 20.90 -7.35
C ALA A 386 3.00 20.08 -7.12
N ILE A 387 3.27 19.70 -5.87
CA ILE A 387 4.35 18.78 -5.48
C ILE A 387 3.75 17.67 -4.63
N GLY A 388 4.23 16.43 -4.79
CA GLY A 388 3.76 15.30 -4.01
C GLY A 388 4.13 15.43 -2.52
N VAL A 389 5.43 15.31 -2.22
CA VAL A 389 6.01 15.46 -0.87
C VAL A 389 7.14 16.47 -0.92
N GLN A 390 7.14 17.45 -0.03
CA GLN A 390 8.26 18.37 0.18
C GLN A 390 8.89 18.14 1.55
N ILE A 391 10.23 18.16 1.60
CA ILE A 391 11.05 18.19 2.82
C ILE A 391 11.90 19.46 2.78
N SER A 392 11.80 20.32 3.79
CA SER A 392 12.40 21.66 3.81
C SER A 392 12.65 22.14 5.24
N VAL A 393 13.18 23.36 5.43
CA VAL A 393 13.28 24.05 6.72
C VAL A 393 13.86 23.13 7.81
N ASP A 394 15.01 22.54 7.52
CA ASP A 394 15.77 21.64 8.41
C ASP A 394 14.99 20.39 8.88
N HIS A 395 13.95 19.95 8.15
CA HIS A 395 13.30 18.68 8.48
C HIS A 395 14.23 17.52 8.15
N HIS A 396 14.61 16.74 9.16
CA HIS A 396 15.58 15.66 9.02
C HIS A 396 15.04 14.32 9.55
N ASP A 397 15.75 13.24 9.24
CA ASP A 397 15.40 11.87 9.63
C ASP A 397 14.00 11.43 9.18
N ALA A 398 13.45 12.02 8.11
CA ALA A 398 12.16 11.59 7.57
C ALA A 398 12.29 10.24 6.85
N THR A 399 11.22 9.46 6.86
CA THR A 399 11.11 8.23 6.07
C THR A 399 9.91 8.35 5.13
N ILE A 400 10.19 8.46 3.83
CA ILE A 400 9.19 8.42 2.78
C ILE A 400 9.19 7.01 2.18
N GLY A 401 8.15 6.24 2.47
CA GLY A 401 8.03 4.84 2.08
C GLY A 401 8.69 3.89 3.07
N GLY A 402 9.23 2.79 2.60
CA GLY A 402 9.88 1.79 3.42
C GLY A 402 10.19 0.49 2.67
N THR A 403 10.90 -0.42 3.34
CA THR A 403 11.37 -1.68 2.75
C THR A 403 10.41 -2.85 2.95
N THR A 404 9.37 -2.69 3.75
CA THR A 404 8.38 -3.73 4.03
C THR A 404 7.16 -3.60 3.10
N PRO A 405 6.51 -4.71 2.70
CA PRO A 405 5.34 -4.66 1.83
C PRO A 405 4.25 -3.69 2.35
N GLY A 406 3.73 -2.86 1.44
CA GLY A 406 2.66 -1.90 1.75
C GLY A 406 3.14 -0.56 2.33
N THR A 407 4.42 -0.40 2.69
CA THR A 407 4.94 0.88 3.18
C THR A 407 5.26 1.90 2.08
N GLY A 408 5.56 1.44 0.86
CA GLY A 408 5.77 2.32 -0.29
C GLY A 408 4.53 3.18 -0.59
N ASN A 409 4.73 4.49 -0.78
CA ASN A 409 3.68 5.39 -1.25
C ASN A 409 3.52 5.27 -2.76
N LEU A 410 2.31 5.54 -3.27
CA LEU A 410 2.07 5.86 -4.67
C LEU A 410 2.08 7.38 -4.81
N ILE A 411 3.11 7.92 -5.45
CA ILE A 411 3.33 9.35 -5.66
C ILE A 411 3.35 9.61 -7.16
N ALA A 412 2.21 10.03 -7.69
CA ALA A 412 2.03 10.12 -9.13
C ALA A 412 1.17 11.30 -9.55
N PHE A 413 1.34 11.70 -10.81
CA PHE A 413 0.52 12.72 -11.48
C PHE A 413 0.61 14.12 -10.86
N ASN A 414 1.61 14.40 -10.02
CA ASN A 414 1.84 15.76 -9.52
C ASN A 414 2.39 16.62 -10.66
N THR A 415 2.08 17.93 -10.66
CA THR A 415 2.52 18.80 -11.77
C THR A 415 4.00 19.20 -11.71
N GLY A 416 4.64 19.08 -10.55
CA GLY A 416 6.08 19.22 -10.30
C GLY A 416 6.65 17.90 -9.73
N PRO A 417 7.73 17.95 -8.93
CA PRO A 417 8.37 16.73 -8.45
C PRO A 417 7.47 15.83 -7.60
N GLY A 418 7.75 14.52 -7.65
CA GLY A 418 7.13 13.54 -6.77
C GLY A 418 7.54 13.77 -5.31
N VAL A 419 8.85 13.75 -5.05
CA VAL A 419 9.46 14.11 -3.78
C VAL A 419 10.49 15.20 -4.03
N LEU A 420 10.36 16.33 -3.33
CA LEU A 420 11.31 17.43 -3.37
C LEU A 420 11.95 17.58 -1.99
N THR A 421 13.27 17.59 -1.93
CA THR A 421 14.00 18.08 -0.75
C THR A 421 14.59 19.44 -1.08
N LYS A 422 14.47 20.42 -0.19
CA LYS A 422 14.89 21.80 -0.48
C LYS A 422 15.78 22.36 0.61
N ALA A 423 16.94 22.87 0.21
CA ALA A 423 17.74 23.71 1.09
C ALA A 423 17.12 25.11 1.10
N ASP A 424 16.77 25.59 2.28
CA ASP A 424 16.37 26.99 2.48
C ASP A 424 17.19 27.67 3.59
N ASN A 425 18.02 26.89 4.30
CA ASN A 425 18.91 27.31 5.38
C ASN A 425 18.22 28.24 6.40
N VAL A 426 16.91 28.06 6.59
CA VAL A 426 16.12 28.94 7.46
C VAL A 426 16.55 28.79 8.91
N CYS A 427 16.97 27.59 9.33
CA CYS A 427 17.35 27.30 10.71
C CYS A 427 18.83 26.93 10.89
N GLY A 428 19.66 27.10 9.85
CA GLY A 428 21.11 26.93 9.92
C GLY A 428 21.64 25.54 9.61
N ASN A 429 20.77 24.56 9.29
CA ASN A 429 21.16 23.20 8.91
C ASN A 429 20.42 22.76 7.64
N ASP A 430 20.86 21.65 7.05
CA ASP A 430 20.21 21.07 5.88
C ASP A 430 19.21 19.98 6.26
N SER A 431 18.22 19.76 5.39
CA SER A 431 17.28 18.63 5.49
C SER A 431 17.98 17.33 5.07
N VAL A 432 18.68 16.69 6.02
CA VAL A 432 19.49 15.47 5.80
C VAL A 432 18.85 14.23 6.42
N ASN A 433 19.43 13.07 6.13
CA ASN A 433 19.04 11.75 6.66
C ASN A 433 17.61 11.33 6.28
N ASN A 434 17.10 11.81 5.14
CA ASN A 434 15.75 11.53 4.70
C ASN A 434 15.73 10.30 3.77
N ALA A 435 15.29 9.16 4.30
CA ALA A 435 15.16 7.92 3.54
C ALA A 435 13.97 7.99 2.58
N ILE A 436 14.19 7.74 1.29
CA ILE A 436 13.16 7.65 0.27
C ILE A 436 13.19 6.24 -0.33
N LEU A 437 12.40 5.32 0.22
CA LEU A 437 12.56 3.89 -0.01
C LEU A 437 11.28 3.23 -0.52
N GLY A 438 11.40 2.38 -1.54
CA GLY A 438 10.33 1.48 -2.00
C GLY A 438 9.03 2.15 -2.46
N ASN A 439 9.06 3.46 -2.75
CA ASN A 439 7.91 4.19 -3.28
C ASN A 439 7.69 3.86 -4.76
N SER A 440 6.43 3.93 -5.19
CA SER A 440 6.04 4.00 -6.59
C SER A 440 5.92 5.47 -6.96
N ILE A 441 6.97 6.03 -7.56
CA ILE A 441 7.04 7.43 -7.97
C ILE A 441 7.01 7.46 -9.49
N HIS A 442 5.97 8.00 -10.12
CA HIS A 442 5.89 8.04 -11.58
C HIS A 442 4.86 9.03 -12.12
N SER A 443 4.95 9.34 -13.41
CA SER A 443 4.04 10.23 -14.13
C SER A 443 3.90 11.62 -13.49
N ASN A 444 4.93 12.10 -12.80
CA ASN A 444 4.98 13.47 -12.31
C ASN A 444 5.46 14.41 -13.43
N GLY A 445 5.19 15.71 -13.30
CA GLY A 445 5.51 16.71 -14.31
C GLY A 445 6.98 17.19 -14.30
N ALA A 446 7.75 16.79 -13.28
CA ALA A 446 9.18 17.00 -13.14
C ALA A 446 9.84 15.71 -12.58
N LEU A 447 11.04 15.81 -12.02
CA LEU A 447 11.76 14.64 -11.49
C LEU A 447 10.95 13.87 -10.44
N GLY A 448 11.15 12.55 -10.39
CA GLY A 448 10.53 11.71 -9.37
C GLY A 448 11.02 12.08 -7.97
N ILE A 449 12.34 12.23 -7.82
CA ILE A 449 13.01 12.75 -6.63
C ILE A 449 13.91 13.89 -7.11
N ASP A 450 13.78 15.06 -6.50
CA ASP A 450 14.57 16.24 -6.79
C ASP A 450 15.27 16.70 -5.50
N LEU A 451 16.60 16.76 -5.53
CA LEU A 451 17.41 17.29 -4.44
C LEU A 451 17.75 18.75 -4.76
N ASN A 452 17.15 19.67 -4.02
CA ASN A 452 17.38 21.12 -4.05
C ASN A 452 16.64 21.93 -5.13
N ASP A 453 15.70 21.34 -5.88
CA ASP A 453 14.88 22.03 -6.90
C ASP A 453 15.75 22.62 -8.04
N ASP A 454 16.88 21.98 -8.33
CA ASP A 454 17.85 22.42 -9.35
C ASP A 454 17.90 21.51 -10.59
N GLY A 455 16.98 20.54 -10.65
CA GLY A 455 16.95 19.51 -11.66
C GLY A 455 17.82 18.35 -11.26
N VAL A 456 18.52 17.73 -12.22
CA VAL A 456 19.33 16.56 -11.93
C VAL A 456 20.62 16.98 -11.24
N THR A 457 20.79 16.55 -10.00
CA THR A 457 22.02 16.75 -9.23
C THR A 457 23.18 16.03 -9.91
N ALA A 458 24.31 16.70 -10.13
CA ALA A 458 25.45 16.07 -10.81
C ALA A 458 26.23 15.16 -9.84
N ASN A 459 26.61 13.95 -10.27
CA ASN A 459 27.50 13.12 -9.46
C ASN A 459 28.91 13.74 -9.35
N ASP A 460 29.49 13.74 -8.16
CA ASP A 460 30.87 14.18 -7.89
C ASP A 460 31.78 13.03 -7.39
N VAL A 461 33.07 13.28 -7.22
CA VAL A 461 34.02 12.21 -6.83
C VAL A 461 34.01 12.02 -5.31
N GLY A 462 33.52 10.86 -4.89
CA GLY A 462 33.50 10.43 -3.50
C GLY A 462 32.35 11.00 -2.69
N ASP A 463 31.36 11.63 -3.34
CA ASP A 463 30.17 12.22 -2.70
C ASP A 463 30.58 13.24 -1.63
N ALA A 464 31.38 14.23 -2.05
CA ALA A 464 32.00 15.21 -1.18
C ALA A 464 31.08 16.40 -0.87
N ASP A 465 29.94 16.49 -1.55
CA ASP A 465 29.00 17.59 -1.43
C ASP A 465 28.27 17.62 -0.07
N ALA A 466 27.76 18.80 0.25
CA ALA A 466 26.92 19.07 1.41
C ALA A 466 25.57 19.62 0.93
N GLY A 467 24.55 19.58 1.78
CA GLY A 467 23.21 20.02 1.43
C GLY A 467 22.15 18.98 1.81
N VAL A 468 20.96 19.15 1.24
CA VAL A 468 19.85 18.22 1.43
C VAL A 468 20.24 16.81 1.01
N ASN A 469 20.00 15.85 1.90
CA ASN A 469 20.48 14.48 1.73
C ASN A 469 21.95 14.36 1.27
N LYS A 470 22.81 15.32 1.64
CA LYS A 470 24.22 15.44 1.20
C LYS A 470 24.39 15.38 -0.33
N LEU A 471 23.34 15.70 -1.08
CA LEU A 471 23.32 15.59 -2.54
C LEU A 471 23.75 14.20 -3.06
N GLN A 472 23.40 13.15 -2.31
CA GLN A 472 23.87 11.78 -2.52
C GLN A 472 23.92 11.39 -4.01
N ASN A 473 25.12 11.01 -4.48
CA ASN A 473 25.33 10.44 -5.81
C ASN A 473 24.38 9.27 -6.11
N TYR A 474 23.75 9.30 -7.28
CA TYR A 474 22.94 8.19 -7.77
C TYR A 474 23.78 7.11 -8.48
N PRO A 475 23.30 5.86 -8.56
CA PRO A 475 23.94 4.80 -9.33
C PRO A 475 24.03 5.12 -10.84
N ILE A 476 25.08 4.67 -11.51
CA ILE A 476 25.21 4.72 -12.98
C ILE A 476 25.01 3.31 -13.54
N LEU A 477 23.90 3.07 -14.25
CA LEU A 477 23.58 1.78 -14.84
C LEU A 477 24.18 1.62 -16.24
N THR A 478 24.91 0.53 -16.48
CA THR A 478 25.56 0.23 -17.77
C THR A 478 24.84 -0.89 -18.53
N SER A 479 24.09 -1.76 -17.85
CA SER A 479 23.30 -2.82 -18.47
C SER A 479 22.06 -3.18 -17.64
N ALA A 480 21.00 -3.59 -18.34
CA ALA A 480 19.83 -4.22 -17.76
C ALA A 480 19.38 -5.31 -18.74
N VAL A 481 19.61 -6.56 -18.38
CA VAL A 481 19.42 -7.72 -19.26
C VAL A 481 18.45 -8.70 -18.63
N SER A 482 17.28 -8.88 -19.22
CA SER A 482 16.28 -9.84 -18.74
C SER A 482 16.41 -11.19 -19.45
N GLY A 483 16.28 -12.27 -18.69
CA GLY A 483 16.33 -13.63 -19.20
C GLY A 483 15.61 -14.59 -18.24
N GLY A 484 14.76 -15.46 -18.77
CA GLY A 484 13.91 -16.30 -17.93
C GLY A 484 12.99 -15.47 -17.04
N ALA A 485 13.07 -15.67 -15.72
CA ALA A 485 12.25 -14.97 -14.71
C ALA A 485 13.01 -13.84 -13.97
N SER A 486 14.24 -13.50 -14.40
CA SER A 486 15.10 -12.53 -13.71
C SER A 486 15.65 -11.46 -14.64
N THR A 487 16.18 -10.41 -14.02
CA THR A 487 16.90 -9.32 -14.70
C THR A 487 18.25 -9.11 -14.05
N VAL A 488 19.31 -9.12 -14.86
CA VAL A 488 20.69 -8.83 -14.44
C VAL A 488 20.98 -7.36 -14.71
N ILE A 489 21.37 -6.62 -13.68
CA ILE A 489 21.62 -5.19 -13.71
C ILE A 489 23.10 -4.95 -13.43
N GLY A 490 23.77 -4.30 -14.36
CA GLY A 490 25.18 -3.91 -14.26
C GLY A 490 25.33 -2.39 -14.13
N GLY A 491 26.35 -1.95 -13.39
CA GLY A 491 26.62 -0.53 -13.21
C GLY A 491 27.71 -0.25 -12.17
N THR A 492 27.79 1.00 -11.75
CA THR A 492 28.72 1.48 -10.73
C THR A 492 28.05 2.50 -9.81
N LEU A 493 28.57 2.64 -8.61
CA LEU A 493 28.30 3.76 -7.71
C LEU A 493 29.64 4.39 -7.33
N ASN A 494 29.78 5.70 -7.44
CA ASN A 494 30.90 6.42 -6.84
C ASN A 494 30.33 7.26 -5.69
N SER A 495 30.73 6.97 -4.45
CA SER A 495 30.22 7.66 -3.27
C SER A 495 31.22 7.57 -2.10
N THR A 496 30.82 7.92 -0.88
CA THR A 496 31.67 7.94 0.32
C THR A 496 32.44 6.62 0.48
N ALA A 497 33.78 6.67 0.48
CA ALA A 497 34.66 5.51 0.51
C ALA A 497 34.41 4.55 1.69
N GLY A 498 34.60 3.25 1.47
CA GLY A 498 34.41 2.21 2.49
C GLY A 498 32.97 2.06 3.03
N THR A 499 32.00 2.73 2.43
CA THR A 499 30.61 2.77 2.90
C THR A 499 29.75 1.77 2.14
N THR A 500 28.72 1.25 2.81
CA THR A 500 27.78 0.28 2.25
C THR A 500 26.43 0.92 2.03
N PHE A 501 25.99 0.95 0.78
CA PHE A 501 24.76 1.60 0.34
C PHE A 501 23.69 0.56 0.01
N ARG A 502 22.43 0.92 0.26
CA ARG A 502 21.28 0.22 -0.33
C ARG A 502 21.02 0.84 -1.69
N VAL A 503 21.07 0.02 -2.75
CA VAL A 503 20.70 0.42 -4.11
C VAL A 503 19.38 -0.23 -4.47
N GLU A 504 18.32 0.54 -4.69
CA GLU A 504 17.02 0.04 -5.11
C GLU A 504 16.85 0.17 -6.62
N PHE A 505 16.25 -0.84 -7.26
CA PHE A 505 16.03 -0.88 -8.71
C PHE A 505 14.55 -0.84 -9.02
N PHE A 506 14.16 -0.02 -9.99
CA PHE A 506 12.78 0.22 -10.37
C PHE A 506 12.58 0.03 -11.87
N SER A 507 11.50 -0.62 -12.28
CA SER A 507 11.07 -0.67 -13.67
C SER A 507 10.04 0.41 -14.00
N ASN A 508 10.10 0.91 -15.23
CA ASN A 508 9.18 1.88 -15.79
C ASN A 508 8.85 1.54 -17.25
N ALA A 509 7.67 1.95 -17.70
CA ALA A 509 7.23 1.75 -19.09
C ALA A 509 8.07 2.54 -20.11
N GLY A 510 8.71 3.62 -19.68
CA GLY A 510 9.59 4.45 -20.50
C GLY A 510 10.42 5.38 -19.62
N CYS A 511 11.39 6.07 -20.22
CA CYS A 511 12.18 7.07 -19.51
C CYS A 511 11.33 8.31 -19.21
N ASP A 512 11.66 8.98 -18.11
CA ASP A 512 11.23 10.36 -17.87
C ASP A 512 11.78 11.29 -18.95
N ALA A 513 11.13 12.44 -19.15
CA ALA A 513 11.52 13.43 -20.14
C ALA A 513 12.93 14.02 -19.91
N SER A 514 13.40 14.07 -18.67
CA SER A 514 14.76 14.50 -18.33
C SER A 514 15.85 13.48 -18.72
N GLY A 515 15.47 12.23 -19.01
CA GLY A 515 16.38 11.09 -19.16
C GLY A 515 16.81 10.46 -17.83
N PHE A 516 16.54 11.13 -16.71
CA PHE A 516 16.70 10.62 -15.35
C PHE A 516 15.34 10.17 -14.87
N GLY A 517 15.19 8.87 -14.73
CA GLY A 517 13.85 8.31 -14.72
C GLY A 517 13.17 8.44 -13.37
N GLU A 518 11.86 8.25 -13.34
CA GLU A 518 11.15 8.00 -12.11
C GLU A 518 11.26 6.50 -11.74
N GLY A 519 10.56 6.04 -10.71
CA GLY A 519 10.60 4.65 -10.26
C GLY A 519 9.20 4.11 -9.97
N ARG A 520 8.54 3.52 -10.97
CA ARG A 520 7.16 3.01 -10.84
C ARG A 520 7.08 1.71 -10.05
N THR A 521 7.86 0.70 -10.41
CA THR A 521 7.75 -0.63 -9.78
C THR A 521 9.08 -1.06 -9.21
N LEU A 522 9.18 -1.20 -7.89
CA LEU A 522 10.36 -1.76 -7.24
C LEU A 522 10.52 -3.24 -7.66
N ILE A 523 11.61 -3.55 -8.36
CA ILE A 523 11.91 -4.91 -8.86
C ILE A 523 12.95 -5.63 -8.01
N GLY A 524 13.66 -4.92 -7.13
CA GLY A 524 14.61 -5.49 -6.19
C GLY A 524 15.57 -4.45 -5.63
N PHE A 525 16.54 -4.91 -4.85
CA PHE A 525 17.62 -4.07 -4.35
C PHE A 525 18.92 -4.87 -4.25
N ALA A 526 20.03 -4.16 -4.14
CA ALA A 526 21.34 -4.70 -3.81
C ALA A 526 21.99 -3.89 -2.70
N THR A 527 22.99 -4.49 -2.06
CA THR A 527 23.89 -3.83 -1.14
C THR A 527 25.22 -3.63 -1.85
N VAL A 528 25.69 -2.39 -1.95
CA VAL A 528 26.90 -2.03 -2.69
C VAL A 528 27.88 -1.38 -1.72
N THR A 529 29.07 -1.98 -1.56
CA THR A 529 30.15 -1.42 -0.75
C THR A 529 31.19 -0.77 -1.65
N THR A 530 31.49 0.50 -1.39
CA THR A 530 32.52 1.25 -2.12
C THR A 530 33.93 0.92 -1.61
N ASP A 531 34.93 0.93 -2.48
CA ASP A 531 36.33 0.78 -2.14
C ASP A 531 36.94 2.06 -1.49
N GLY A 532 38.27 2.06 -1.30
CA GLY A 532 38.99 3.20 -0.72
C GLY A 532 39.03 4.46 -1.60
N ALA A 533 38.64 4.35 -2.87
CA ALA A 533 38.48 5.46 -3.79
C ALA A 533 37.00 5.82 -4.03
N GLY A 534 36.08 5.25 -3.25
CA GLY A 534 34.65 5.51 -3.37
C GLY A 534 33.92 4.69 -4.43
N ASN A 535 34.58 3.76 -5.13
CA ASN A 535 33.96 3.01 -6.23
C ASN A 535 33.32 1.71 -5.75
N GLY A 536 32.05 1.51 -6.07
CA GLY A 536 31.30 0.27 -5.88
C GLY A 536 30.83 -0.31 -7.22
N VAL A 537 30.89 -1.63 -7.36
CA VAL A 537 30.42 -2.36 -8.56
C VAL A 537 29.00 -2.86 -8.32
N ILE A 538 28.13 -2.65 -9.32
CA ILE A 538 26.78 -3.23 -9.38
C ILE A 538 26.81 -4.37 -10.39
N ASN A 539 26.49 -5.57 -9.92
CA ASN A 539 26.27 -6.76 -10.75
C ASN A 539 25.20 -7.63 -10.06
N SER A 540 23.95 -7.19 -10.17
CA SER A 540 22.85 -7.69 -9.35
C SER A 540 21.84 -8.44 -10.20
N THR A 541 21.43 -9.63 -9.75
CA THR A 541 20.31 -10.37 -10.37
C THR A 541 19.08 -10.20 -9.52
N VAL A 542 18.05 -9.55 -10.05
CA VAL A 542 16.74 -9.42 -9.39
C VAL A 542 15.80 -10.51 -9.91
N GLY A 543 15.02 -11.11 -9.02
CA GLY A 543 14.07 -12.19 -9.33
C GLY A 543 12.79 -11.74 -10.03
N THR A 544 12.88 -10.68 -10.83
CA THR A 544 11.76 -10.12 -11.59
C THR A 544 12.24 -9.88 -13.02
N ALA A 545 11.55 -10.50 -13.98
CA ALA A 545 11.75 -10.22 -15.39
C ALA A 545 11.10 -8.86 -15.73
N VAL A 546 11.87 -8.02 -16.44
CA VAL A 546 11.41 -6.73 -16.95
C VAL A 546 11.21 -6.88 -18.46
N ALA A 547 10.14 -6.31 -19.00
CA ALA A 547 9.79 -6.55 -20.40
C ALA A 547 10.75 -5.82 -21.36
N ALA A 548 10.91 -6.36 -22.57
CA ALA A 548 11.67 -5.68 -23.61
C ALA A 548 11.07 -4.31 -23.93
N GLY A 549 11.90 -3.27 -23.96
CA GLY A 549 11.48 -1.89 -24.22
C GLY A 549 11.10 -1.09 -22.96
N GLU A 550 10.91 -1.74 -21.81
CA GLU A 550 10.87 -1.05 -20.51
C GLU A 550 12.28 -0.59 -20.11
N VAL A 551 12.33 0.23 -19.06
CA VAL A 551 13.59 0.79 -18.55
C VAL A 551 13.75 0.53 -17.06
N VAL A 552 14.99 0.44 -16.62
CA VAL A 552 15.38 0.34 -15.21
C VAL A 552 16.01 1.66 -14.76
N THR A 553 15.64 2.13 -13.58
CA THR A 553 16.28 3.23 -12.85
C THR A 553 16.69 2.73 -11.46
N ALA A 554 17.56 3.49 -10.78
CA ALA A 554 18.01 3.13 -9.46
C ALA A 554 18.21 4.35 -8.54
N THR A 555 18.06 4.14 -7.24
CA THR A 555 18.46 5.09 -6.19
C THR A 555 19.55 4.47 -5.32
N ALA A 556 20.37 5.29 -4.68
CA ALA A 556 21.31 4.88 -3.64
C ALA A 556 20.90 5.52 -2.31
N THR A 557 20.98 4.77 -1.21
CA THR A 557 20.76 5.29 0.15
C THR A 557 21.91 4.90 1.06
N ASP A 558 22.51 5.89 1.73
CA ASP A 558 23.60 5.68 2.67
C ASP A 558 23.11 5.11 4.03
N PRO A 559 24.02 4.63 4.92
CA PRO A 559 23.66 4.13 6.24
C PRO A 559 23.02 5.15 7.19
N THR A 560 23.13 6.45 6.87
CA THR A 560 22.51 7.55 7.61
C THR A 560 21.20 8.02 6.95
N ASN A 561 20.66 7.25 6.01
CA ASN A 561 19.40 7.48 5.31
C ASN A 561 19.39 8.63 4.29
N ASN A 562 20.54 9.09 3.80
CA ASN A 562 20.55 10.04 2.68
C ASN A 562 20.27 9.29 1.38
N THR A 563 19.12 9.52 0.76
CA THR A 563 18.74 8.92 -0.53
C THR A 563 19.01 9.88 -1.69
N SER A 564 19.61 9.36 -2.76
CA SER A 564 19.86 10.05 -4.03
C SER A 564 18.58 10.31 -4.82
N GLU A 565 18.70 11.15 -5.84
CA GLU A 565 17.77 11.13 -6.98
C GLU A 565 17.81 9.78 -7.71
N PHE A 566 16.91 9.60 -8.68
CA PHE A 566 16.97 8.43 -9.56
C PHE A 566 18.08 8.56 -10.61
N SER A 567 18.68 7.43 -10.96
CA SER A 567 19.66 7.33 -12.04
C SER A 567 19.07 7.67 -13.41
N ALA A 568 19.96 7.94 -14.36
CA ALA A 568 19.63 7.83 -15.78
C ALA A 568 18.98 6.48 -16.09
N CYS A 569 17.94 6.48 -16.93
CA CYS A 569 17.23 5.27 -17.29
C CYS A 569 18.09 4.32 -18.15
N ARG A 570 17.96 3.02 -17.93
CA ARG A 570 18.60 1.98 -18.76
C ARG A 570 17.56 1.10 -19.42
N THR A 571 17.51 1.12 -20.74
CA THR A 571 16.65 0.21 -21.52
C THR A 571 16.99 -1.24 -21.26
N VAL A 572 15.95 -2.04 -21.06
CA VAL A 572 16.07 -3.49 -20.86
C VAL A 572 16.20 -4.20 -22.20
N THR A 573 17.23 -5.02 -22.31
CA THR A 573 17.42 -5.97 -23.41
C THR A 573 17.08 -7.38 -22.94
N ILE A 574 16.50 -8.21 -23.80
CA ILE A 574 16.16 -9.60 -23.47
C ILE A 574 17.16 -10.58 -24.13
N LEU A 575 17.58 -11.61 -23.40
CA LEU A 575 18.35 -12.71 -23.99
C LEU A 575 17.41 -13.68 -24.73
N PRO A 576 17.80 -14.21 -25.91
CA PRO A 576 17.10 -15.31 -26.53
C PRO A 576 17.17 -16.56 -25.63
N SER A 577 16.03 -17.21 -25.43
CA SER A 577 15.96 -18.52 -24.82
C SER A 577 16.23 -19.59 -25.87
N VAL A 578 16.86 -20.70 -25.48
CA VAL A 578 17.15 -21.81 -26.39
C VAL A 578 16.65 -23.14 -25.83
N THR A 579 16.11 -23.98 -26.70
CA THR A 579 15.83 -25.39 -26.41
C THR A 579 16.67 -26.28 -27.32
N ILE A 580 17.11 -27.44 -26.82
CA ILE A 580 17.70 -28.51 -27.64
C ILE A 580 16.99 -29.82 -27.34
N ASN A 581 16.46 -30.47 -28.38
CA ASN A 581 15.77 -31.74 -28.24
C ASN A 581 16.18 -32.73 -29.34
N GLN A 582 15.98 -34.03 -29.10
CA GLN A 582 16.04 -35.04 -30.15
C GLN A 582 15.20 -34.58 -31.36
N ALA A 583 15.79 -34.64 -32.57
CA ALA A 583 15.07 -34.23 -33.76
C ALA A 583 13.88 -35.16 -34.00
N GLY A 584 12.75 -34.63 -34.47
CA GLY A 584 11.49 -35.39 -34.54
C GLY A 584 11.53 -36.67 -35.40
N ALA A 585 12.47 -36.78 -36.35
CA ALA A 585 12.68 -37.97 -37.17
C ALA A 585 13.84 -38.86 -36.70
N GLN A 586 14.57 -38.44 -35.66
CA GLN A 586 15.68 -39.20 -35.11
C GLN A 586 15.12 -40.42 -34.36
N VAL A 587 15.56 -41.62 -34.73
CA VAL A 587 15.17 -42.84 -34.00
C VAL A 587 16.03 -42.97 -32.74
N ASP A 588 15.42 -43.41 -31.63
CA ASP A 588 16.09 -43.75 -30.38
C ASP A 588 15.52 -45.06 -29.81
N PRO A 589 16.32 -46.14 -29.66
CA PRO A 589 17.75 -46.25 -29.97
C PRO A 589 18.04 -46.33 -31.47
N THR A 590 19.26 -45.98 -31.88
CA THR A 590 19.72 -46.07 -33.27
C THR A 590 21.09 -46.72 -33.40
N ASN A 591 21.40 -47.26 -34.59
CA ASN A 591 22.75 -47.68 -34.99
C ASN A 591 23.28 -46.84 -36.16
N THR A 592 22.57 -45.76 -36.51
CA THR A 592 22.88 -44.89 -37.66
C THR A 592 23.53 -43.58 -37.20
N SER A 593 24.45 -43.07 -38.01
CA SER A 593 25.15 -41.79 -37.78
C SER A 593 24.95 -40.89 -39.01
N PRO A 594 24.73 -39.58 -38.86
CA PRO A 594 24.73 -38.80 -37.61
C PRO A 594 23.42 -38.93 -36.79
N ILE A 595 23.52 -38.70 -35.48
CA ILE A 595 22.38 -38.45 -34.58
C ILE A 595 22.03 -36.97 -34.64
N ASN A 596 20.75 -36.64 -34.83
CA ASN A 596 20.31 -35.26 -35.02
C ASN A 596 19.52 -34.72 -33.81
N PHE A 597 19.87 -33.52 -33.38
CA PHE A 597 19.12 -32.72 -32.40
C PHE A 597 18.60 -31.44 -33.07
N THR A 598 17.37 -31.05 -32.74
CA THR A 598 16.77 -29.76 -33.11
C THR A 598 17.02 -28.74 -32.02
N VAL A 599 17.69 -27.64 -32.38
CA VAL A 599 17.89 -26.46 -31.54
C VAL A 599 16.96 -25.36 -31.98
N MET A 600 16.30 -24.68 -31.05
CA MET A 600 15.37 -23.58 -31.33
C MET A 600 15.59 -22.42 -30.38
N PHE A 601 15.90 -21.25 -30.92
CA PHE A 601 16.01 -19.98 -30.22
C PHE A 601 14.70 -19.19 -30.30
N SER A 602 14.39 -18.38 -29.29
CA SER A 602 13.18 -17.54 -29.26
C SER A 602 13.25 -16.30 -30.17
N SER A 603 14.43 -15.97 -30.68
CA SER A 603 14.62 -14.92 -31.69
C SER A 603 15.82 -15.27 -32.59
N PRO A 604 15.96 -14.65 -33.78
CA PRO A 604 17.10 -14.88 -34.65
C PRO A 604 18.43 -14.61 -33.93
N VAL A 605 19.39 -15.54 -34.05
CA VAL A 605 20.73 -15.44 -33.45
C VAL A 605 21.82 -15.54 -34.49
N THR A 606 23.02 -15.07 -34.15
CA THR A 606 24.22 -15.17 -34.98
C THR A 606 25.38 -15.81 -34.23
N GLY A 607 26.32 -16.38 -34.99
CA GLY A 607 27.54 -16.99 -34.45
C GLY A 607 27.38 -18.39 -33.84
N PHE A 608 26.17 -18.97 -33.85
CA PHE A 608 25.96 -20.34 -33.36
C PHE A 608 26.60 -21.38 -34.29
N ASP A 609 27.63 -22.09 -33.81
CA ASP A 609 28.33 -23.14 -34.54
C ASP A 609 28.60 -24.40 -33.70
N ALA A 610 29.39 -25.33 -34.24
CA ALA A 610 29.66 -26.61 -33.58
C ALA A 610 30.43 -26.50 -32.25
N SER A 611 31.19 -25.43 -32.04
CA SER A 611 31.92 -25.17 -30.80
C SER A 611 30.99 -24.81 -29.63
N ASP A 612 29.77 -24.36 -29.94
CA ASP A 612 28.75 -23.96 -28.98
C ASP A 612 27.89 -25.13 -28.48
N VAL A 613 28.12 -26.34 -28.99
CA VAL A 613 27.41 -27.55 -28.58
C VAL A 613 28.26 -28.34 -27.59
N SER A 614 27.78 -28.51 -26.37
CA SER A 614 28.39 -29.38 -25.38
C SER A 614 27.86 -30.81 -25.52
N LEU A 615 28.79 -31.74 -25.74
CA LEU A 615 28.54 -33.18 -25.77
C LEU A 615 29.08 -33.91 -24.54
N ALA A 616 29.50 -33.16 -23.50
CA ALA A 616 30.21 -33.69 -22.34
C ALA A 616 29.40 -34.70 -21.50
N GLY A 617 28.07 -34.69 -21.62
CA GLY A 617 27.18 -35.66 -20.97
C GLY A 617 27.09 -37.01 -21.69
N SER A 618 27.71 -37.17 -22.86
CA SER A 618 27.62 -38.39 -23.67
C SER A 618 28.44 -39.53 -23.06
N THR A 619 27.90 -40.74 -23.08
CA THR A 619 28.57 -41.97 -22.60
C THR A 619 29.04 -42.88 -23.73
N VAL A 620 28.58 -42.62 -24.95
CA VAL A 620 28.98 -43.38 -26.14
C VAL A 620 30.49 -43.21 -26.41
N GLY A 621 31.15 -44.31 -26.75
CA GLY A 621 32.57 -44.29 -27.12
C GLY A 621 32.83 -43.56 -28.44
N GLY A 622 34.02 -42.96 -28.58
CA GLY A 622 34.49 -42.31 -29.80
C GLY A 622 34.86 -40.84 -29.61
N THR A 623 35.32 -40.19 -30.68
CA THR A 623 35.55 -38.74 -30.70
C THR A 623 34.35 -38.11 -31.37
N LEU A 624 33.43 -37.58 -30.56
CA LEU A 624 32.18 -37.00 -31.07
C LEU A 624 32.43 -35.67 -31.78
N VAL A 625 31.79 -35.49 -32.92
CA VAL A 625 31.87 -34.27 -33.73
C VAL A 625 30.46 -33.79 -34.05
N ALA A 626 30.16 -32.55 -33.66
CA ALA A 626 28.94 -31.86 -34.02
C ALA A 626 29.11 -31.09 -35.34
N VAL A 627 28.07 -31.07 -36.16
CA VAL A 627 27.93 -30.19 -37.32
C VAL A 627 26.61 -29.44 -37.16
N VAL A 628 26.68 -28.11 -37.19
CA VAL A 628 25.53 -27.23 -37.03
C VAL A 628 25.11 -26.69 -38.40
N THR A 629 23.82 -26.80 -38.71
CA THR A 629 23.22 -26.32 -39.96
C THR A 629 21.86 -25.66 -39.69
N GLY A 630 21.36 -24.84 -40.61
CA GLY A 630 20.08 -24.12 -40.46
C GLY A 630 20.27 -22.66 -40.05
N GLY A 631 19.34 -22.13 -39.25
CA GLY A 631 19.31 -20.75 -38.77
C GLY A 631 18.28 -19.86 -39.47
N PRO A 632 18.05 -18.64 -38.95
CA PRO A 632 18.70 -18.04 -37.78
C PRO A 632 18.00 -18.34 -36.44
N THR A 633 16.85 -19.01 -36.44
CA THR A 633 16.11 -19.38 -35.20
C THR A 633 16.14 -20.87 -34.90
N THR A 634 16.19 -21.71 -35.94
CA THR A 634 16.11 -23.17 -35.81
C THR A 634 17.30 -23.81 -36.48
N TYR A 635 18.04 -24.63 -35.73
CA TYR A 635 19.26 -25.28 -36.19
C TYR A 635 19.15 -26.79 -36.00
N ASN A 636 19.84 -27.54 -36.87
CA ASN A 636 20.08 -28.95 -36.71
C ASN A 636 21.51 -29.18 -36.24
N VAL A 637 21.68 -29.90 -35.14
CA VAL A 637 22.96 -30.36 -34.60
C VAL A 637 23.10 -31.84 -34.94
N ALA A 638 23.92 -32.15 -35.94
CA ALA A 638 24.22 -33.51 -36.37
C ALA A 638 25.51 -34.00 -35.69
N VAL A 639 25.40 -35.01 -34.82
CA VAL A 639 26.50 -35.60 -34.05
C VAL A 639 26.95 -36.92 -34.67
N SER A 640 28.25 -37.03 -34.94
CA SER A 640 28.89 -38.21 -35.53
C SER A 640 30.11 -38.65 -34.70
N GLY A 641 30.81 -39.71 -35.13
CA GLY A 641 32.05 -40.17 -34.48
C GLY A 641 31.89 -41.23 -33.39
N MET A 642 30.68 -41.78 -33.24
CA MET A 642 30.35 -42.87 -32.32
C MET A 642 31.01 -44.18 -32.77
N ASN A 643 31.71 -44.88 -31.87
CA ASN A 643 32.40 -46.15 -32.19
C ASN A 643 32.13 -47.31 -31.20
N GLY A 644 31.22 -47.10 -30.26
CA GLY A 644 30.77 -48.11 -29.29
C GLY A 644 29.32 -47.85 -28.88
N ASN A 645 28.80 -48.62 -27.93
CA ASN A 645 27.46 -48.39 -27.40
C ASN A 645 27.46 -47.27 -26.35
N GLY A 646 26.35 -46.55 -26.23
CA GLY A 646 26.12 -45.58 -25.16
C GLY A 646 25.13 -44.52 -25.59
N THR A 647 25.04 -43.43 -24.84
CA THR A 647 24.14 -42.31 -25.12
C THR A 647 24.91 -41.11 -25.67
N VAL A 648 24.35 -40.43 -26.65
CA VAL A 648 24.74 -39.07 -27.02
C VAL A 648 23.83 -38.11 -26.27
N VAL A 649 24.42 -37.13 -25.58
CA VAL A 649 23.70 -36.06 -24.88
C VAL A 649 24.22 -34.73 -25.40
N ALA A 650 23.32 -33.87 -25.89
CA ALA A 650 23.67 -32.55 -26.40
C ALA A 650 23.04 -31.44 -25.55
N THR A 651 23.83 -30.43 -25.18
CA THR A 651 23.37 -29.22 -24.50
C THR A 651 24.00 -27.98 -25.11
N ILE A 652 23.30 -26.84 -25.03
CA ILE A 652 23.85 -25.54 -25.44
C ILE A 652 24.16 -24.75 -24.16
N PRO A 653 25.43 -24.40 -23.88
CA PRO A 653 25.77 -23.54 -22.75
C PRO A 653 25.15 -22.14 -22.85
N ALA A 654 25.22 -21.38 -21.75
CA ALA A 654 24.90 -19.96 -21.79
C ALA A 654 25.96 -19.19 -22.58
N ALA A 655 25.56 -18.08 -23.21
CA ALA A 655 26.43 -17.23 -24.04
C ALA A 655 27.12 -17.96 -25.22
N ALA A 656 26.42 -18.95 -25.79
CA ALA A 656 26.78 -19.72 -26.98
C ALA A 656 26.51 -18.98 -28.31
N VAL A 657 25.95 -17.77 -28.27
CA VAL A 657 25.65 -16.96 -29.47
C VAL A 657 26.05 -15.51 -29.22
N VAL A 658 26.19 -14.73 -30.30
CA VAL A 658 26.67 -13.33 -30.24
C VAL A 658 25.74 -12.46 -29.39
N GLU A 659 24.43 -12.66 -29.49
CA GLU A 659 23.41 -11.95 -28.72
C GLU A 659 23.38 -12.37 -27.24
N GLY A 660 24.16 -13.39 -26.88
CA GLY A 660 24.03 -14.15 -25.64
C GLY A 660 22.81 -15.05 -25.63
N ASN A 661 22.76 -16.02 -24.73
CA ASN A 661 21.58 -16.86 -24.47
C ASN A 661 21.70 -17.45 -23.06
N SER A 662 20.57 -17.87 -22.48
CA SER A 662 20.59 -18.76 -21.32
C SER A 662 20.93 -20.20 -21.75
N ALA A 663 21.46 -21.02 -20.83
CA ALA A 663 21.69 -22.43 -21.12
C ALA A 663 20.41 -23.14 -21.58
N SER A 664 20.54 -24.09 -22.50
CA SER A 664 19.39 -24.75 -23.11
C SER A 664 18.53 -25.52 -22.12
N THR A 665 17.21 -25.43 -22.29
CA THR A 665 16.26 -26.37 -21.69
C THR A 665 15.91 -27.48 -22.69
N SER A 666 15.45 -28.62 -22.18
CA SER A 666 15.11 -29.78 -23.00
C SER A 666 14.00 -30.62 -22.38
N THR A 667 13.14 -31.18 -23.22
CA THR A 667 12.25 -32.29 -22.86
C THR A 667 12.94 -33.63 -23.08
N ASP A 668 13.78 -33.73 -24.12
CA ASP A 668 14.61 -34.90 -24.39
C ASP A 668 15.83 -34.49 -25.22
N ASN A 669 17.01 -34.46 -24.62
CA ASN A 669 18.27 -34.12 -25.29
C ASN A 669 19.23 -35.31 -25.36
N THR A 670 18.68 -36.53 -25.35
CA THR A 670 19.45 -37.77 -25.36
C THR A 670 19.07 -38.64 -26.56
N VAL A 671 20.03 -39.42 -27.09
CA VAL A 671 19.74 -40.50 -28.04
C VAL A 671 20.68 -41.67 -27.76
N THR A 672 20.14 -42.88 -27.66
CA THR A 672 20.93 -44.10 -27.44
C THR A 672 21.50 -44.63 -28.77
N PHE A 673 22.82 -44.78 -28.83
CA PHE A 673 23.53 -45.40 -29.95
C PHE A 673 23.94 -46.85 -29.59
N SER A 674 23.59 -47.81 -30.44
CA SER A 674 23.94 -49.22 -30.25
C SER A 674 24.40 -49.86 -31.57
N ASN A 675 25.61 -50.42 -31.60
CA ASN A 675 26.19 -51.09 -32.77
C ASN A 675 26.20 -52.62 -32.67
N VAL A 676 25.50 -53.19 -31.69
CA VAL A 676 25.47 -54.65 -31.49
C VAL A 676 24.70 -55.31 -32.63
N THR A 677 25.39 -56.15 -33.40
CA THR A 677 24.73 -57.07 -34.32
C THR A 677 24.07 -58.18 -33.50
N PRO A 678 22.76 -58.44 -33.64
CA PRO A 678 22.10 -59.52 -32.93
C PRO A 678 22.75 -60.86 -33.29
N THR A 679 23.18 -61.61 -32.28
CA THR A 679 23.60 -63.00 -32.44
C THR A 679 22.39 -63.92 -32.46
N VAL A 680 22.46 -65.05 -33.16
CA VAL A 680 21.37 -66.04 -33.26
C VAL A 680 21.84 -67.41 -32.83
N THR A 681 20.99 -68.13 -32.09
CA THR A 681 21.17 -69.55 -31.75
C THR A 681 19.99 -70.35 -32.29
N ILE A 682 20.25 -71.55 -32.80
CA ILE A 682 19.22 -72.47 -33.31
C ILE A 682 19.35 -73.78 -32.53
N ASN A 683 18.31 -74.16 -31.82
CA ASN A 683 18.26 -75.38 -31.02
C ASN A 683 17.08 -76.24 -31.45
N GLN A 684 17.20 -77.56 -31.32
CA GLN A 684 16.05 -78.46 -31.44
C GLN A 684 14.96 -78.07 -30.42
N ALA A 685 13.68 -78.10 -30.83
CA ALA A 685 12.58 -77.84 -29.91
C ALA A 685 12.56 -78.90 -28.77
N GLY A 686 12.49 -78.44 -27.52
CA GLY A 686 12.83 -79.25 -26.33
C GLY A 686 12.00 -80.50 -26.06
N THR A 687 10.83 -80.67 -26.70
CA THR A 687 9.98 -81.87 -26.57
C THR A 687 9.98 -82.76 -27.79
N GLN A 688 10.75 -82.41 -28.82
CA GLN A 688 10.80 -83.16 -30.06
C GLN A 688 11.72 -84.38 -29.91
N SER A 689 11.22 -85.56 -30.25
CA SER A 689 12.02 -86.80 -30.26
C SER A 689 13.09 -86.75 -31.36
N ASP A 690 14.27 -87.34 -31.13
CA ASP A 690 15.28 -87.57 -32.16
C ASP A 690 15.86 -88.98 -32.00
N PRO A 691 15.66 -89.90 -32.98
CA PRO A 691 14.99 -89.69 -34.28
C PRO A 691 13.46 -89.51 -34.16
N THR A 692 12.84 -88.82 -35.14
CA THR A 692 11.37 -88.67 -35.28
C THR A 692 10.90 -88.96 -36.69
N ALA A 693 9.67 -89.45 -36.82
CA ALA A 693 8.93 -89.53 -38.10
C ALA A 693 7.84 -88.45 -38.22
N GLY A 694 7.73 -87.56 -37.23
CA GLY A 694 6.77 -86.45 -37.21
C GLY A 694 7.19 -85.29 -38.12
N SER A 695 6.21 -84.67 -38.77
CA SER A 695 6.34 -83.45 -39.56
C SER A 695 5.26 -82.46 -39.10
N PRO A 696 5.59 -81.18 -38.81
CA PRO A 696 6.89 -80.51 -38.98
C PRO A 696 7.97 -80.89 -37.94
N ILE A 697 9.24 -80.63 -38.29
CA ILE A 697 10.41 -80.73 -37.38
C ILE A 697 10.70 -79.32 -36.85
N ASN A 698 10.45 -79.11 -35.56
CA ASN A 698 10.51 -77.81 -34.91
C ASN A 698 11.91 -77.49 -34.36
N PHE A 699 12.34 -76.25 -34.58
CA PHE A 699 13.54 -75.64 -34.01
C PHE A 699 13.18 -74.32 -33.31
N THR A 700 13.82 -74.08 -32.16
CA THR A 700 13.76 -72.78 -31.48
C THR A 700 14.94 -71.93 -31.90
N VAL A 701 14.66 -70.79 -32.51
CA VAL A 701 15.64 -69.78 -32.91
C VAL A 701 15.58 -68.61 -31.93
N VAL A 702 16.68 -68.29 -31.26
CA VAL A 702 16.76 -67.20 -30.28
C VAL A 702 17.82 -66.19 -30.70
N PHE A 703 17.39 -64.95 -30.91
CA PHE A 703 18.25 -63.79 -31.12
C PHE A 703 18.58 -63.11 -29.80
N SER A 704 19.79 -62.55 -29.68
CA SER A 704 20.22 -61.81 -28.48
C SER A 704 19.59 -60.41 -28.32
N ALA A 705 18.86 -59.95 -29.33
CA ALA A 705 18.05 -58.73 -29.30
C ALA A 705 16.84 -58.88 -30.23
N PRO A 706 15.77 -58.07 -30.06
CA PRO A 706 14.63 -58.04 -30.97
C PRO A 706 15.08 -57.84 -32.42
N VAL A 707 14.69 -58.72 -33.33
CA VAL A 707 14.91 -58.58 -34.78
C VAL A 707 13.59 -58.48 -35.51
N THR A 708 13.60 -57.85 -36.68
CA THR A 708 12.45 -57.78 -37.60
C THR A 708 12.83 -58.38 -38.95
N GLY A 709 11.85 -58.88 -39.70
CA GLY A 709 12.08 -59.43 -41.04
C GLY A 709 12.62 -60.86 -41.09
N PHE A 710 12.78 -61.55 -39.96
CA PHE A 710 13.14 -62.97 -39.94
C PHE A 710 11.95 -63.85 -40.38
N THR A 711 12.08 -64.50 -41.53
CA THR A 711 11.03 -65.30 -42.17
C THR A 711 11.57 -66.65 -42.65
N GLY A 712 10.68 -67.50 -43.18
CA GLY A 712 11.07 -68.83 -43.68
C GLY A 712 12.09 -68.81 -44.82
N SER A 713 12.23 -67.70 -45.56
CA SER A 713 13.25 -67.56 -46.60
C SER A 713 14.68 -67.44 -46.06
N ASP A 714 14.83 -67.05 -44.78
CA ASP A 714 16.13 -66.87 -44.15
C ASP A 714 16.71 -68.20 -43.62
N ILE A 715 15.93 -69.27 -43.69
CA ILE A 715 16.32 -70.61 -43.24
C ILE A 715 16.97 -71.38 -44.39
N SER A 716 18.21 -71.81 -44.18
CA SER A 716 18.93 -72.66 -45.14
C SER A 716 18.84 -74.13 -44.73
N PHE A 717 18.35 -74.96 -45.67
CA PHE A 717 18.30 -76.41 -45.52
C PHE A 717 19.46 -77.14 -46.21
N THR A 718 20.51 -76.43 -46.61
CA THR A 718 21.61 -76.97 -47.44
C THR A 718 22.33 -78.16 -46.78
N GLY A 719 22.31 -78.26 -45.45
CA GLY A 719 22.90 -79.37 -44.69
C GLY A 719 21.98 -80.59 -44.47
N SER A 720 20.73 -80.55 -44.93
CA SER A 720 19.76 -81.61 -44.68
C SER A 720 19.93 -82.77 -45.68
N THR A 721 19.93 -84.02 -45.18
CA THR A 721 20.09 -85.24 -45.99
C THR A 721 18.78 -86.00 -46.25
N VAL A 722 17.67 -85.53 -45.66
CA VAL A 722 16.33 -86.12 -45.86
C VAL A 722 15.77 -85.72 -47.22
N GLY A 723 15.20 -86.67 -47.97
CA GLY A 723 14.64 -86.42 -49.30
C GLY A 723 13.32 -85.64 -49.26
N GLY A 724 13.09 -84.77 -50.25
CA GLY A 724 11.87 -83.96 -50.39
C GLY A 724 12.17 -82.47 -50.66
N THR A 725 11.13 -81.66 -50.85
CA THR A 725 11.26 -80.18 -50.85
C THR A 725 11.02 -79.68 -49.43
N LEU A 726 12.02 -79.06 -48.82
CA LEU A 726 11.95 -78.53 -47.45
C LEU A 726 11.54 -77.06 -47.48
N VAL A 727 10.62 -76.68 -46.60
CA VAL A 727 10.14 -75.31 -46.40
C VAL A 727 10.07 -75.02 -44.90
N ALA A 728 10.35 -73.79 -44.50
CA ALA A 728 10.26 -73.34 -43.12
C ALA A 728 9.03 -72.45 -42.90
N LEU A 729 8.26 -72.72 -41.84
CA LEU A 729 7.28 -71.78 -41.31
C LEU A 729 7.81 -71.15 -40.02
N VAL A 730 8.03 -69.84 -40.05
CA VAL A 730 8.55 -69.07 -38.90
C VAL A 730 7.39 -68.40 -38.17
N THR A 731 7.29 -68.62 -36.87
CA THR A 731 6.27 -68.03 -35.97
C THR A 731 6.90 -67.55 -34.66
N GLY A 732 6.28 -66.61 -33.95
CA GLY A 732 6.83 -66.00 -32.73
C GLY A 732 7.40 -64.59 -32.94
N GLY A 733 8.40 -64.20 -32.15
CA GLY A 733 9.08 -62.91 -32.20
C GLY A 733 8.96 -62.04 -30.93
N PRO A 734 9.74 -60.94 -30.81
CA PRO A 734 10.79 -60.49 -31.73
C PRO A 734 12.18 -61.05 -31.40
N THR A 735 12.37 -61.72 -30.25
CA THR A 735 13.66 -62.31 -29.83
C THR A 735 13.69 -63.82 -29.97
N THR A 736 12.56 -64.52 -29.83
CA THR A 736 12.48 -65.98 -29.91
C THR A 736 11.43 -66.40 -30.94
N TYR A 737 11.83 -67.26 -31.87
CA TYR A 737 11.01 -67.78 -32.95
C TYR A 737 10.97 -69.30 -32.92
N ASN A 738 9.83 -69.87 -33.30
CA ASN A 738 9.69 -71.27 -33.64
C ASN A 738 9.74 -71.43 -35.15
N VAL A 739 10.60 -72.32 -35.64
CA VAL A 739 10.76 -72.69 -37.04
C VAL A 739 10.29 -74.12 -37.20
N ALA A 740 9.16 -74.30 -37.90
CA ALA A 740 8.52 -75.59 -38.13
C ALA A 740 8.72 -76.07 -39.57
#